data_AF-R8AZM4-F1
#
_entry.id   AF-R8AZM4-F1
#
_cell.length_a   1.000
_cell.length_b   1.000
_cell.length_c   1.000
_cell.angle_alpha   90.00
_cell.angle_beta   90.00
_cell.angle_gamma   90.00
#
_symmetry.space_group_name_H-M   'P 1'
#
loop_
_entity.id
_entity.type
_entity.pdbx_description
1 polymer ?
#
loop_
_entity_poly.entity_id
_entity_poly.type
_entity_poly.pdbx_seq_one_letter_code
_entity_poly.pdbx_strand_id
1 'polypeptide(L)'
;MTLTHNWRSLAAIALSATLSTYALADENHVSDGDKADNKHLLHDTPLPDGHVPANTNYGFSVIGRDTLGGISSGLYTDIWAHEGYAYIGTFQEPDCTRAGVYISDIRDPANPVTVGMIKSPPQTRINDVKVTRIGDRDVLIHSLEPCGPLVGNGLAVGGGNGGHQQGQFGISLWDVSNPAKPHALKQNFLDFPVHNTFAWTTASGNTYLLIVDDIATDDLKIADITKPQSPKLITTTGIETWLATNPEIADDGQLFMGSFAASLLHDIWINDMDPGPGENWQAVLSYWDAGFITLDINDPYNPVFLSDSTYPDPDPVHGISPPEGNAHAAVFAGPGFDKIFAGDEDFDSLFTAVTVDGEAYQASQGSDVPQIGPGADVEELMEQTAFVGQACGGTLTPAADVGAGIALIERGACSFTLKAQTVEAAGYSAGVVFNSAAPDNCEATVSMLVEAGIPMLFVPRSTGFAALGIAGYDPSLCPGSEGSNPALPAPGSLGLVATLGAAFDGWGYLHTLNNTSSQVTVQRGMGPDAETVTVDYLGEMGYYAPAEVTDPALATGAGDLTMHNLEIDPSNPNRTFISWYSLGMRAVEWREGHLHDNSKGEGVVSWNMHEVGRFIAGDEYGDAAGSNFWGVHVTEVDGEQYILGTDRNTGLWIFQWTCEDATDVLYCNGPVTP
;
A
#
# COMPACT_ATOMS: atom_id res chain seq x y z
N MET A 1 -43.99 70.21 15.40
CA MET A 1 -44.47 69.64 16.68
C MET A 1 -44.47 68.12 16.52
N THR A 2 -43.51 67.39 17.08
CA THR A 2 -43.36 67.00 18.50
C THR A 2 -44.48 66.09 19.01
N LEU A 3 -44.12 64.82 19.22
CA LEU A 3 -44.54 63.94 20.32
C LEU A 3 -43.48 62.82 20.39
N THR A 4 -42.29 63.12 20.95
CA THR A 4 -41.90 62.96 22.37
C THR A 4 -41.62 61.51 22.78
N HIS A 5 -40.37 61.26 23.16
CA HIS A 5 -39.89 59.99 23.73
C HIS A 5 -40.59 59.61 25.04
N ASN A 6 -40.59 58.31 25.33
CA ASN A 6 -40.39 57.80 26.69
C ASN A 6 -39.41 56.63 26.65
N TRP A 7 -38.38 56.67 27.50
CA TRP A 7 -37.38 55.60 27.63
C TRP A 7 -37.92 54.43 28.46
N ARG A 8 -37.53 53.20 28.11
CA ARG A 8 -37.15 52.18 29.11
C ARG A 8 -35.92 51.38 28.64
N SER A 9 -34.97 51.34 29.56
CA SER A 9 -33.63 50.73 29.58
C SER A 9 -33.34 49.54 28.65
N LEU A 10 -32.17 49.60 27.98
CA LEU A 10 -31.41 48.40 27.66
C LEU A 10 -30.99 47.70 28.94
N ALA A 11 -31.18 46.38 29.01
CA ALA A 11 -30.43 45.50 29.89
C ALA A 11 -29.61 44.57 28.99
N ALA A 12 -28.28 44.69 29.05
CA ALA A 12 -27.40 43.80 28.32
C ALA A 12 -27.38 42.43 29.01
N ILE A 13 -27.70 41.37 28.26
CA ILE A 13 -27.31 40.01 28.62
C ILE A 13 -26.18 39.64 27.66
N ALA A 14 -24.95 39.98 28.07
CA ALA A 14 -23.77 39.31 27.55
C ALA A 14 -23.63 38.00 28.34
N LEU A 15 -23.93 36.87 27.69
CA LEU A 15 -23.71 35.56 28.27
C LEU A 15 -23.17 34.61 27.20
N SER A 16 -22.13 33.85 27.57
CA SER A 16 -21.61 32.66 26.88
C SER A 16 -21.33 32.79 25.37
N ALA A 17 -20.18 33.40 25.04
CA ALA A 17 -19.49 33.23 23.76
C ALA A 17 -18.09 32.60 23.96
N THR A 18 -17.90 31.83 25.04
CA THR A 18 -16.58 31.38 25.55
C THR A 18 -16.59 29.91 26.01
N LEU A 19 -17.53 29.10 25.52
CA LEU A 19 -17.69 27.68 25.89
C LEU A 19 -17.88 26.74 24.69
N SER A 20 -17.70 27.24 23.47
CA SER A 20 -17.90 26.48 22.21
C SER A 20 -16.66 26.47 21.31
N THR A 21 -15.48 26.88 21.83
CA THR A 21 -14.20 26.92 21.10
C THR A 21 -13.18 25.89 21.59
N TYR A 22 -13.48 25.18 22.69
CA TYR A 22 -12.59 24.14 23.25
C TYR A 22 -13.11 22.71 23.02
N ALA A 23 -14.36 22.57 22.57
CA ALA A 23 -15.00 21.27 22.29
C ALA A 23 -15.07 20.95 20.78
N LEU A 24 -14.36 21.71 19.94
CA LEU A 24 -14.25 21.51 18.48
C LEU A 24 -12.78 21.35 18.05
N ALA A 25 -11.85 21.22 19.00
CA ALA A 25 -10.44 20.98 18.74
C ALA A 25 -10.09 19.48 18.65
N ASP A 26 -11.03 18.59 18.99
CA ASP A 26 -10.81 17.13 19.09
C ASP A 26 -11.05 16.37 17.78
N GLU A 27 -11.78 16.94 16.81
CA GLU A 27 -12.30 16.20 15.64
C GLU A 27 -11.79 16.65 14.27
N ASN A 28 -10.97 17.72 14.15
CA ASN A 28 -10.71 18.34 12.83
C ASN A 28 -9.26 18.60 12.43
N HIS A 29 -8.26 18.36 13.29
CA HIS A 29 -6.85 18.51 12.90
C HIS A 29 -5.94 17.41 13.46
N VAL A 30 -5.75 16.39 12.61
CA VAL A 30 -4.84 15.24 12.70
C VAL A 30 -5.20 14.17 13.72
N SER A 31 -6.17 13.36 13.33
CA SER A 31 -6.06 11.91 13.32
C SER A 31 -6.84 11.41 12.11
N ASP A 32 -6.30 10.38 11.47
CA ASP A 32 -6.85 9.73 10.29
C ASP A 32 -6.75 8.20 10.38
N GLY A 33 -6.65 7.63 11.59
CA GLY A 33 -7.54 6.50 11.87
C GLY A 33 -8.98 7.05 11.78
N ASP A 34 -9.77 6.77 10.75
CA ASP A 34 -9.82 5.61 9.84
C ASP A 34 -8.75 5.48 8.70
N LYS A 35 -7.82 4.51 8.84
CA LYS A 35 -6.92 3.92 7.83
C LYS A 35 -6.01 4.84 6.97
N ALA A 36 -5.46 5.93 7.53
CA ALA A 36 -4.36 6.75 6.97
C ALA A 36 -3.56 7.46 8.11
N ASP A 37 -2.44 8.18 7.94
CA ASP A 37 -1.43 8.32 6.85
C ASP A 37 -0.03 8.35 7.53
N ASN A 38 0.87 7.40 7.25
CA ASN A 38 2.23 7.39 7.81
C ASN A 38 3.19 8.43 7.19
N LYS A 39 2.69 9.58 6.70
CA LYS A 39 3.40 10.53 5.80
C LYS A 39 3.71 9.93 4.43
N HIS A 40 3.05 8.82 4.11
CA HIS A 40 3.45 7.82 3.13
C HIS A 40 2.18 7.35 2.44
N LEU A 41 1.70 8.17 1.49
CA LEU A 41 0.53 7.88 0.66
C LEU A 41 0.87 6.77 -0.33
N LEU A 42 0.93 5.55 0.18
CA LEU A 42 1.10 4.29 -0.54
C LEU A 42 2.40 4.17 -1.36
N HIS A 43 3.19 5.23 -1.59
CA HIS A 43 4.34 5.22 -2.52
C HIS A 43 5.43 6.27 -2.22
N ASP A 44 5.41 6.92 -1.06
CA ASP A 44 6.51 7.74 -0.53
C ASP A 44 7.08 6.96 0.67
N THR A 45 8.39 6.77 0.79
CA THR A 45 9.03 6.15 1.96
C THR A 45 9.83 7.17 2.78
N PRO A 46 10.33 6.82 3.98
CA PRO A 46 11.23 7.71 4.73
C PRO A 46 12.54 8.00 3.98
N LEU A 47 12.99 7.06 3.14
CA LEU A 47 14.33 7.05 2.51
C LEU A 47 14.34 6.42 1.09
N PRO A 48 13.58 6.95 0.11
CA PRO A 48 13.64 6.51 -1.30
C PRO A 48 14.96 6.94 -1.98
N ASP A 49 15.82 7.69 -1.28
CA ASP A 49 17.17 8.08 -1.69
C ASP A 49 18.08 6.84 -1.80
N GLY A 50 18.05 6.19 -2.96
CA GLY A 50 18.88 5.02 -3.23
C GLY A 50 18.55 4.34 -4.54
N HIS A 51 19.26 3.25 -4.79
CA HIS A 51 18.88 2.14 -5.66
C HIS A 51 19.86 1.01 -5.40
N VAL A 52 19.43 -0.24 -5.56
CA VAL A 52 20.38 -1.36 -5.67
C VAL A 52 21.15 -1.17 -6.99
N PRO A 53 22.51 -1.14 -6.99
CA PRO A 53 23.26 -1.01 -8.22
C PRO A 53 23.03 -2.20 -9.15
N ALA A 54 22.98 -1.96 -10.47
CA ALA A 54 22.87 -3.02 -11.47
C ALA A 54 24.03 -4.03 -11.32
N ASN A 55 23.76 -5.19 -10.72
CA ASN A 55 24.77 -6.20 -10.39
C ASN A 55 24.93 -7.24 -11.51
N THR A 56 23.84 -7.72 -12.10
CA THR A 56 23.81 -8.57 -13.30
C THR A 56 22.40 -8.51 -13.93
N ASN A 57 22.29 -8.13 -15.20
CA ASN A 57 21.03 -8.17 -15.96
C ASN A 57 21.01 -9.40 -16.90
N TYR A 58 19.87 -10.09 -16.99
CA TYR A 58 19.63 -11.18 -17.95
C TYR A 58 18.12 -11.43 -18.14
N GLY A 59 17.77 -12.21 -19.16
CA GLY A 59 16.38 -12.49 -19.52
C GLY A 59 15.73 -11.33 -20.28
N PHE A 60 15.85 -10.10 -19.77
CA PHE A 60 15.29 -8.90 -20.40
C PHE A 60 16.29 -8.18 -21.31
N SER A 61 15.91 -8.00 -22.58
CA SER A 61 16.55 -7.08 -23.52
C SER A 61 15.74 -5.80 -23.63
N VAL A 62 16.35 -4.63 -23.37
CA VAL A 62 15.71 -3.32 -23.61
C VAL A 62 15.63 -3.06 -25.12
N ILE A 63 14.41 -2.90 -25.63
CA ILE A 63 14.12 -2.69 -27.05
C ILE A 63 13.93 -1.20 -27.35
N GLY A 64 13.18 -0.50 -26.50
CA GLY A 64 12.88 0.92 -26.68
C GLY A 64 12.41 1.58 -25.38
N ARG A 65 12.36 2.92 -25.41
CA ARG A 65 11.99 3.76 -24.26
C ARG A 65 11.31 5.03 -24.74
N ASP A 66 10.32 5.52 -23.99
CA ASP A 66 9.73 6.85 -24.16
C ASP A 66 9.71 7.57 -22.80
N THR A 67 10.37 8.72 -22.71
CA THR A 67 10.38 9.53 -21.48
C THR A 67 9.12 10.36 -21.30
N LEU A 68 8.12 10.23 -22.17
CA LEU A 68 6.77 10.80 -22.06
C LEU A 68 6.79 12.34 -21.93
N GLY A 69 6.58 12.87 -20.72
CA GLY A 69 6.67 14.29 -20.41
C GLY A 69 8.08 14.81 -20.11
N GLY A 70 9.03 13.90 -19.89
CA GLY A 70 10.38 14.14 -19.39
C GLY A 70 10.71 13.25 -18.18
N ILE A 71 11.99 13.20 -17.80
CA ILE A 71 12.42 12.54 -16.55
C ILE A 71 11.96 13.41 -15.37
N SER A 72 11.27 12.81 -14.41
CA SER A 72 10.65 13.47 -13.26
C SER A 72 10.47 12.46 -12.13
N SER A 73 11.08 12.71 -10.97
CA SER A 73 11.03 11.77 -9.83
C SER A 73 9.59 11.43 -9.44
N GLY A 74 9.29 10.15 -9.23
CA GLY A 74 8.02 9.63 -8.74
C GLY A 74 6.80 9.74 -9.67
N LEU A 75 6.90 10.43 -10.82
CA LEU A 75 5.76 10.92 -11.60
C LEU A 75 4.90 9.84 -12.27
N TYR A 76 5.46 8.71 -12.72
CA TYR A 76 4.76 7.75 -13.57
C TYR A 76 4.26 6.53 -12.80
N THR A 77 3.05 6.04 -13.11
CA THR A 77 2.38 4.94 -12.40
C THR A 77 2.09 3.75 -13.32
N ASP A 78 0.98 3.05 -13.12
CA ASP A 78 0.66 1.84 -13.85
C ASP A 78 0.48 2.03 -15.36
N ILE A 79 0.51 0.91 -16.07
CA ILE A 79 0.55 0.83 -17.53
C ILE A 79 -0.40 -0.21 -18.08
N TRP A 80 -1.02 0.12 -19.21
CA TRP A 80 -1.80 -0.83 -20.00
C TRP A 80 -1.53 -0.66 -21.48
N ALA A 81 -1.63 -1.73 -22.26
CA ALA A 81 -1.52 -1.68 -23.71
C ALA A 81 -2.79 -2.14 -24.43
N HIS A 82 -3.14 -1.46 -25.51
CA HIS A 82 -4.26 -1.86 -26.38
C HIS A 82 -4.02 -1.45 -27.83
N GLU A 83 -4.19 -2.42 -28.75
CA GLU A 83 -4.01 -2.27 -30.21
C GLU A 83 -2.75 -1.48 -30.64
N GLY A 84 -1.62 -1.72 -29.95
CA GLY A 84 -0.32 -1.10 -30.27
C GLY A 84 -0.10 0.30 -29.67
N TYR A 85 -0.85 0.68 -28.65
CA TYR A 85 -0.62 1.90 -27.87
C TYR A 85 -0.51 1.57 -26.38
N ALA A 86 0.47 2.19 -25.72
CA ALA A 86 0.62 2.16 -24.26
C ALA A 86 -0.07 3.38 -23.63
N TYR A 87 -0.73 3.16 -22.50
CA TYR A 87 -1.41 4.15 -21.67
C TYR A 87 -0.71 4.12 -20.31
N ILE A 88 -0.21 5.26 -19.84
CA ILE A 88 0.60 5.34 -18.61
C ILE A 88 -0.03 6.39 -17.69
N GLY A 89 -0.35 6.02 -16.45
CA GLY A 89 -0.87 6.92 -15.43
C GLY A 89 0.18 7.90 -14.89
N THR A 90 -0.22 8.77 -13.97
CA THR A 90 0.72 9.70 -13.31
C THR A 90 0.34 10.02 -11.88
N PHE A 91 1.34 9.99 -11.01
CA PHE A 91 1.24 10.27 -9.60
C PHE A 91 1.40 11.77 -9.28
N GLN A 92 1.63 12.10 -8.01
CA GLN A 92 1.74 13.47 -7.51
C GLN A 92 3.19 14.02 -7.47
N GLU A 93 4.25 13.21 -7.52
CA GLU A 93 5.63 13.74 -7.39
C GLU A 93 6.15 14.40 -8.69
N PRO A 94 7.15 15.32 -8.56
CA PRO A 94 7.59 15.98 -7.34
C PRO A 94 6.65 17.12 -6.90
N ASP A 95 5.69 17.48 -7.76
CA ASP A 95 4.67 18.51 -7.55
C ASP A 95 3.37 17.98 -8.14
N CYS A 96 2.24 18.02 -7.41
CA CYS A 96 0.96 17.60 -7.97
C CYS A 96 0.56 18.49 -9.16
N THR A 97 0.78 17.99 -10.38
CA THR A 97 0.64 18.76 -11.62
C THR A 97 -0.75 18.59 -12.25
N ARG A 98 -0.82 18.71 -13.58
CA ARG A 98 -1.94 18.30 -14.42
C ARG A 98 -1.48 17.39 -15.56
N ALA A 99 -0.39 16.66 -15.32
CA ALA A 99 -0.15 15.41 -16.01
C ALA A 99 -1.34 14.47 -15.78
N GLY A 100 -1.39 13.39 -16.54
CA GLY A 100 -2.42 12.37 -16.45
C GLY A 100 -2.07 11.30 -17.47
N VAL A 101 -3.06 10.58 -17.99
CA VAL A 101 -2.77 9.46 -18.89
C VAL A 101 -1.98 9.91 -20.13
N TYR A 102 -0.70 9.55 -20.19
CA TYR A 102 0.12 9.64 -21.39
C TYR A 102 -0.25 8.50 -22.34
N ILE A 103 -0.21 8.77 -23.65
CA ILE A 103 -0.55 7.80 -24.69
C ILE A 103 0.63 7.72 -25.66
N SER A 104 1.33 6.59 -25.69
CA SER A 104 2.48 6.34 -26.58
C SER A 104 2.13 5.30 -27.64
N ASP A 105 2.49 5.57 -28.89
CA ASP A 105 2.39 4.63 -30.01
C ASP A 105 3.61 3.70 -29.97
N ILE A 106 3.36 2.40 -29.74
CA ILE A 106 4.39 1.38 -29.53
C ILE A 106 4.48 0.39 -30.70
N ARG A 107 3.85 0.70 -31.85
CA ARG A 107 3.88 -0.16 -33.06
C ARG A 107 5.24 -0.24 -33.74
N ASP A 108 6.16 0.64 -33.39
CA ASP A 108 7.60 0.43 -33.54
C ASP A 108 8.19 0.35 -32.12
N PRO A 109 8.30 -0.86 -31.52
CA PRO A 109 8.75 -1.03 -30.14
C PRO A 109 10.14 -0.47 -29.85
N ALA A 110 10.98 -0.28 -30.89
CA ALA A 110 12.31 0.31 -30.75
C ALA A 110 12.31 1.85 -30.81
N ASN A 111 11.23 2.45 -31.30
CA ASN A 111 11.05 3.90 -31.41
C ASN A 111 9.64 4.32 -30.97
N PRO A 112 9.22 4.06 -29.71
CA PRO A 112 7.92 4.47 -29.21
C PRO A 112 7.77 6.00 -29.22
N VAL A 113 6.55 6.50 -29.43
CA VAL A 113 6.28 7.95 -29.56
C VAL A 113 5.00 8.35 -28.85
N THR A 114 5.12 9.22 -27.84
CA THR A 114 3.99 9.90 -27.21
C THR A 114 3.16 10.68 -28.25
N VAL A 115 1.93 10.21 -28.50
CA VAL A 115 0.96 10.80 -29.44
C VAL A 115 -0.07 11.71 -28.76
N GLY A 116 -0.23 11.59 -27.44
CA GLY A 116 -1.22 12.36 -26.69
C GLY A 116 -1.04 12.28 -25.18
N MET A 117 -1.78 13.14 -24.48
CA MET A 117 -1.92 13.12 -23.03
C MET A 117 -3.33 13.60 -22.65
N ILE A 118 -4.02 12.82 -21.83
CA ILE A 118 -5.28 13.20 -21.18
C ILE A 118 -4.93 13.84 -19.84
N LYS A 119 -5.16 15.15 -19.70
CA LYS A 119 -4.84 15.86 -18.45
C LYS A 119 -5.74 15.42 -17.31
N SER A 120 -5.14 15.07 -16.17
CA SER A 120 -5.87 14.89 -14.91
C SER A 120 -6.68 16.15 -14.53
N PRO A 121 -7.79 16.03 -13.80
CA PRO A 121 -8.35 17.13 -13.03
C PRO A 121 -7.30 17.85 -12.16
N PRO A 122 -7.55 19.10 -11.70
CA PRO A 122 -6.63 19.76 -10.78
C PRO A 122 -6.67 19.08 -9.40
N GLN A 123 -5.49 18.84 -8.81
CA GLN A 123 -5.30 18.14 -7.53
C GLN A 123 -5.76 16.67 -7.51
N THR A 124 -5.54 15.96 -8.62
CA THR A 124 -5.88 14.54 -8.79
C THR A 124 -4.70 13.82 -9.42
N ARG A 125 -4.32 12.68 -8.85
CA ARG A 125 -3.39 11.67 -9.41
C ARG A 125 -4.19 10.52 -10.04
N ILE A 126 -3.52 9.73 -10.87
CA ILE A 126 -4.09 8.60 -11.61
C ILE A 126 -3.14 7.42 -11.39
N ASN A 127 -3.50 6.50 -10.50
CA ASN A 127 -2.65 5.35 -10.17
C ASN A 127 -2.82 4.25 -11.22
N ASP A 128 -4.08 3.94 -11.54
CA ASP A 128 -4.49 2.87 -12.44
C ASP A 128 -5.04 3.40 -13.79
N VAL A 129 -4.68 2.69 -14.86
CA VAL A 129 -5.14 2.92 -16.24
C VAL A 129 -5.38 1.57 -16.92
N LYS A 130 -6.59 1.30 -17.41
CA LYS A 130 -6.89 0.07 -18.19
C LYS A 130 -7.77 0.36 -19.41
N VAL A 131 -7.57 -0.36 -20.50
CA VAL A 131 -8.37 -0.20 -21.74
C VAL A 131 -9.12 -1.48 -22.07
N THR A 132 -10.43 -1.36 -22.29
CA THR A 132 -11.28 -2.50 -22.67
C THR A 132 -12.21 -2.15 -23.84
N ARG A 133 -12.59 -3.16 -24.64
CA ARG A 133 -13.48 -3.00 -25.80
C ARG A 133 -14.95 -3.09 -25.36
N ILE A 134 -15.68 -1.98 -25.44
CA ILE A 134 -17.12 -1.92 -25.13
C ILE A 134 -17.91 -1.67 -26.42
N GLY A 135 -18.48 -2.74 -26.98
CA GLY A 135 -19.20 -2.68 -28.25
C GLY A 135 -18.27 -2.38 -29.43
N ASP A 136 -18.44 -1.20 -30.05
CA ASP A 136 -17.64 -0.74 -31.18
C ASP A 136 -16.52 0.25 -30.80
N ARG A 137 -16.23 0.42 -29.50
CA ARG A 137 -15.26 1.39 -28.98
C ARG A 137 -14.23 0.79 -28.05
N ASP A 138 -13.01 1.29 -28.15
CA ASP A 138 -11.99 1.11 -27.13
C ASP A 138 -12.20 2.16 -26.05
N VAL A 139 -12.35 1.73 -24.80
CA VAL A 139 -12.66 2.59 -23.66
C VAL A 139 -11.52 2.51 -22.66
N LEU A 140 -10.80 3.61 -22.52
CA LEU A 140 -9.87 3.83 -21.42
C LEU A 140 -10.66 4.18 -20.17
N ILE A 141 -10.40 3.42 -19.11
CA ILE A 141 -10.76 3.67 -17.73
C ILE A 141 -9.51 4.19 -17.04
N HIS A 142 -9.64 5.21 -16.20
CA HIS A 142 -8.57 5.61 -15.28
C HIS A 142 -9.14 6.07 -13.95
N SER A 143 -8.39 5.77 -12.88
CA SER A 143 -8.74 6.14 -11.51
C SER A 143 -8.47 7.63 -11.23
N LEU A 144 -9.15 8.18 -10.22
CA LEU A 144 -9.03 9.58 -9.82
C LEU A 144 -8.92 9.64 -8.30
N GLU A 145 -7.70 9.54 -7.80
CA GLU A 145 -7.37 9.77 -6.39
C GLU A 145 -6.91 11.22 -6.22
N PRO A 146 -7.23 11.95 -5.12
CA PRO A 146 -6.68 13.28 -4.92
C PRO A 146 -5.18 13.26 -4.61
N CYS A 147 -4.50 14.37 -4.87
CA CYS A 147 -3.14 14.59 -4.37
C CYS A 147 -3.14 15.10 -2.92
N GLY A 148 -2.10 14.73 -2.16
CA GLY A 148 -1.94 15.09 -0.75
C GLY A 148 -2.79 14.23 0.19
N PRO A 149 -2.51 14.27 1.50
CA PRO A 149 -3.04 13.31 2.46
C PRO A 149 -4.56 13.30 2.48
N LEU A 150 -5.14 12.11 2.28
CA LEU A 150 -6.55 11.85 2.54
C LEU A 150 -6.83 12.09 4.02
N VAL A 151 -7.90 12.81 4.35
CA VAL A 151 -8.51 12.70 5.68
C VAL A 151 -9.76 11.83 5.60
N GLY A 152 -10.13 11.18 6.70
CA GLY A 152 -11.17 10.13 6.83
C GLY A 152 -12.62 10.47 6.43
N ASN A 153 -12.83 11.46 5.57
CA ASN A 153 -14.07 11.70 4.84
C ASN A 153 -13.85 11.75 3.30
N GLY A 154 -12.72 11.23 2.81
CA GLY A 154 -12.35 11.20 1.39
C GLY A 154 -11.81 12.50 0.81
N LEU A 155 -11.65 13.53 1.64
CA LEU A 155 -11.16 14.83 1.20
C LEU A 155 -9.66 14.90 1.43
N ALA A 156 -8.87 15.22 0.40
CA ALA A 156 -7.45 15.50 0.64
C ALA A 156 -7.23 16.86 1.31
N VAL A 157 -6.33 16.90 2.29
CA VAL A 157 -5.81 18.14 2.88
C VAL A 157 -4.49 18.50 2.19
N GLY A 158 -4.61 19.20 1.05
CA GLY A 158 -3.49 19.94 0.48
C GLY A 158 -2.68 19.21 -0.59
N GLY A 159 -3.27 19.04 -1.76
CA GLY A 159 -2.50 18.94 -3.00
C GLY A 159 -1.89 20.29 -3.42
N GLY A 160 -0.94 20.25 -4.34
CA GLY A 160 -0.12 21.38 -4.81
C GLY A 160 -0.90 22.67 -5.16
N ASN A 161 -0.26 23.83 -4.91
CA ASN A 161 -0.85 25.18 -4.82
C ASN A 161 -1.71 25.45 -3.56
N GLY A 162 -1.27 24.96 -2.40
CA GLY A 162 -1.68 25.51 -1.10
C GLY A 162 -3.05 25.09 -0.58
N GLY A 163 -3.55 23.92 -0.98
CA GLY A 163 -4.77 23.32 -0.40
C GLY A 163 -6.05 24.13 -0.55
N HIS A 164 -6.15 24.97 -1.59
CA HIS A 164 -7.31 25.84 -1.83
C HIS A 164 -8.40 25.22 -2.72
N GLN A 165 -8.19 24.01 -3.24
CA GLN A 165 -9.16 23.28 -4.04
C GLN A 165 -9.04 21.79 -3.71
N GLN A 166 -10.15 21.07 -3.57
CA GLN A 166 -10.11 19.62 -3.47
C GLN A 166 -9.96 18.99 -4.87
N GLY A 167 -9.37 17.80 -4.91
CA GLY A 167 -9.32 16.95 -6.10
C GLY A 167 -10.71 16.59 -6.63
N GLN A 168 -10.75 16.03 -7.83
CA GLN A 168 -11.93 15.33 -8.33
C GLN A 168 -11.69 13.83 -8.18
N PHE A 169 -12.74 13.11 -7.77
CA PHE A 169 -12.66 11.71 -7.38
C PHE A 169 -13.35 10.77 -8.37
N GLY A 170 -13.27 9.46 -8.10
CA GLY A 170 -13.95 8.41 -8.83
C GLY A 170 -13.16 7.92 -10.03
N ILE A 171 -13.83 7.72 -11.17
CA ILE A 171 -13.18 7.29 -12.42
C ILE A 171 -13.53 8.21 -13.60
N SER A 172 -12.68 8.17 -14.64
CA SER A 172 -12.97 8.73 -15.95
C SER A 172 -12.96 7.66 -17.05
N LEU A 173 -13.93 7.78 -17.96
CA LEU A 173 -14.13 6.91 -19.12
C LEU A 173 -13.93 7.72 -20.42
N TRP A 174 -13.01 7.28 -21.27
CA TRP A 174 -12.65 7.94 -22.53
C TRP A 174 -12.72 6.96 -23.70
N ASP A 175 -13.35 7.37 -24.80
CA ASP A 175 -13.25 6.71 -26.09
C ASP A 175 -11.85 6.97 -26.66
N VAL A 176 -11.07 5.90 -26.75
CA VAL A 176 -9.69 5.88 -27.27
C VAL A 176 -9.57 5.08 -28.56
N SER A 177 -10.69 4.78 -29.24
CA SER A 177 -10.70 4.13 -30.57
C SER A 177 -9.93 4.94 -31.65
N ASN A 178 -9.56 6.19 -31.32
CA ASN A 178 -8.47 6.93 -31.94
C ASN A 178 -7.56 7.49 -30.83
N PRO A 179 -6.45 6.82 -30.45
CA PRO A 179 -5.64 7.20 -29.29
C PRO A 179 -4.99 8.59 -29.41
N ALA A 180 -4.76 9.08 -30.63
CA ALA A 180 -4.28 10.43 -30.90
C ALA A 180 -5.37 11.53 -30.73
N LYS A 181 -6.63 11.15 -30.51
CA LYS A 181 -7.79 12.05 -30.34
C LYS A 181 -8.81 11.48 -29.34
N PRO A 182 -8.43 11.28 -28.07
CA PRO A 182 -9.34 10.72 -27.07
C PRO A 182 -10.56 11.61 -26.85
N HIS A 183 -11.71 10.99 -26.58
CA HIS A 183 -12.99 11.68 -26.40
C HIS A 183 -13.67 11.25 -25.09
N ALA A 184 -13.88 12.20 -24.17
CA ALA A 184 -14.53 11.93 -22.90
C ALA A 184 -15.95 11.37 -23.09
N LEU A 185 -16.23 10.21 -22.50
CA LEU A 185 -17.55 9.58 -22.45
C LEU A 185 -18.26 9.96 -21.16
N LYS A 186 -17.54 9.84 -20.03
CA LYS A 186 -17.98 10.24 -18.69
C LYS A 186 -16.72 10.60 -17.88
N GLN A 187 -16.76 11.70 -17.15
CA GLN A 187 -15.71 12.10 -16.23
C GLN A 187 -16.28 12.19 -14.81
N ASN A 188 -15.44 11.91 -13.82
CA ASN A 188 -15.75 11.90 -12.39
C ASN A 188 -17.08 11.19 -12.14
N PHE A 189 -17.08 9.90 -12.48
CA PHE A 189 -18.12 8.99 -12.04
C PHE A 189 -17.73 8.48 -10.66
N LEU A 190 -18.65 8.52 -9.70
CA LEU A 190 -18.42 8.36 -8.26
C LEU A 190 -17.91 9.65 -7.58
N ASP A 191 -18.03 9.69 -6.24
CA ASP A 191 -17.79 10.84 -5.36
C ASP A 191 -16.85 10.53 -4.18
N PHE A 192 -16.11 9.41 -4.28
CA PHE A 192 -15.06 8.95 -3.38
C PHE A 192 -13.76 8.66 -4.17
N PRO A 193 -12.57 8.76 -3.55
CA PRO A 193 -11.29 8.38 -4.17
C PRO A 193 -11.31 6.95 -4.69
N VAL A 194 -10.59 6.68 -5.79
CA VAL A 194 -10.46 5.33 -6.34
C VAL A 194 -9.00 5.02 -6.54
N HIS A 195 -8.55 3.90 -5.98
CA HIS A 195 -7.20 3.40 -6.17
C HIS A 195 -7.05 2.79 -7.56
N ASN A 196 -7.74 1.66 -7.76
CA ASN A 196 -7.53 0.70 -8.82
C ASN A 196 -8.87 0.14 -9.32
N THR A 197 -8.89 -0.36 -10.55
CA THR A 197 -10.08 -0.85 -11.24
C THR A 197 -9.76 -2.06 -12.11
N PHE A 198 -10.73 -2.95 -12.31
CA PHE A 198 -10.62 -4.02 -13.31
C PHE A 198 -11.95 -4.28 -14.03
N ALA A 199 -11.91 -4.29 -15.36
CA ALA A 199 -13.10 -4.42 -16.20
C ALA A 199 -13.21 -5.82 -16.82
N TRP A 200 -14.43 -6.35 -16.89
CA TRP A 200 -14.71 -7.59 -17.62
C TRP A 200 -15.96 -7.46 -18.48
N THR A 201 -16.00 -8.20 -19.59
CA THR A 201 -17.15 -8.22 -20.51
C THR A 201 -17.65 -9.64 -20.68
N THR A 202 -18.88 -9.86 -20.22
CA THR A 202 -19.58 -11.15 -20.37
C THR A 202 -19.84 -11.48 -21.84
N ALA A 203 -20.00 -12.76 -22.17
CA ALA A 203 -20.38 -13.25 -23.50
C ALA A 203 -21.76 -12.75 -23.96
N SER A 204 -22.57 -12.27 -23.01
CA SER A 204 -23.83 -11.55 -23.29
C SER A 204 -23.64 -10.11 -23.82
N GLY A 205 -22.41 -9.58 -23.77
CA GLY A 205 -22.03 -8.24 -24.21
C GLY A 205 -22.26 -7.14 -23.17
N ASN A 206 -22.50 -7.49 -21.91
CA ASN A 206 -22.51 -6.53 -20.79
C ASN A 206 -21.10 -6.42 -20.21
N THR A 207 -20.67 -5.18 -19.95
CA THR A 207 -19.35 -4.85 -19.38
C THR A 207 -19.53 -4.27 -17.99
N TYR A 208 -18.80 -4.82 -17.03
CA TYR A 208 -18.79 -4.40 -15.64
C TYR A 208 -17.38 -3.99 -15.21
N LEU A 209 -17.29 -3.31 -14.07
CA LEU A 209 -16.05 -2.76 -13.51
C LEU A 209 -16.05 -3.01 -12.00
N LEU A 210 -15.04 -3.71 -11.49
CA LEU A 210 -14.68 -3.69 -10.08
C LEU A 210 -13.83 -2.45 -9.81
N ILE A 211 -14.03 -1.83 -8.65
CA ILE A 211 -13.49 -0.52 -8.28
C ILE A 211 -13.12 -0.58 -6.80
N VAL A 212 -11.88 -0.20 -6.47
CA VAL A 212 -11.41 0.03 -5.10
C VAL A 212 -11.84 1.43 -4.65
N ASP A 213 -12.39 1.57 -3.44
CA ASP A 213 -12.67 2.84 -2.76
C ASP A 213 -11.67 2.99 -1.59
N ASP A 214 -10.72 3.92 -1.70
CA ASP A 214 -9.55 4.05 -0.79
C ASP A 214 -9.93 4.24 0.70
N ILE A 215 -11.17 4.63 1.00
CA ILE A 215 -11.58 5.15 2.32
C ILE A 215 -12.73 4.38 2.98
N ALA A 216 -13.36 3.45 2.28
CA ALA A 216 -14.55 2.77 2.77
C ALA A 216 -14.22 1.36 3.26
N THR A 217 -14.83 0.95 4.36
CA THR A 217 -14.79 -0.43 4.88
C THR A 217 -15.71 -1.40 4.11
N ASP A 218 -16.68 -0.88 3.36
CA ASP A 218 -17.25 -1.54 2.18
C ASP A 218 -16.50 -1.03 0.94
N ASP A 219 -15.22 -1.37 0.83
CA ASP A 219 -14.21 -0.91 -0.13
C ASP A 219 -14.49 -1.36 -1.58
N LEU A 220 -15.09 -2.54 -1.78
CA LEU A 220 -15.39 -3.06 -3.12
C LEU A 220 -16.68 -2.48 -3.71
N LYS A 221 -16.54 -1.79 -4.84
CA LYS A 221 -17.68 -1.29 -5.62
C LYS A 221 -17.75 -1.97 -6.98
N ILE A 222 -18.97 -2.18 -7.48
CA ILE A 222 -19.20 -2.72 -8.83
C ILE A 222 -20.07 -1.77 -9.63
N ALA A 223 -19.66 -1.47 -10.86
CA ALA A 223 -20.41 -0.64 -11.79
C ALA A 223 -20.75 -1.35 -13.12
N ASP A 224 -21.98 -1.13 -13.62
CA ASP A 224 -22.35 -1.42 -15.01
C ASP A 224 -21.82 -0.28 -15.89
N ILE A 225 -20.82 -0.61 -16.73
CA ILE A 225 -20.20 0.32 -17.69
C ILE A 225 -20.53 -0.03 -19.15
N THR A 226 -21.43 -0.99 -19.40
CA THR A 226 -21.96 -1.38 -20.74
C THR A 226 -22.42 -0.18 -21.58
N LYS A 227 -22.79 0.92 -20.90
CA LYS A 227 -23.04 2.24 -21.52
C LYS A 227 -22.07 3.26 -20.92
N PRO A 228 -20.83 3.36 -21.44
CA PRO A 228 -19.75 4.12 -20.79
C PRO A 228 -20.00 5.65 -20.73
N GLN A 229 -20.94 6.18 -21.51
CA GLN A 229 -21.44 7.57 -21.36
C GLN A 229 -22.43 7.78 -20.20
N SER A 230 -22.87 6.70 -19.54
CA SER A 230 -23.87 6.69 -18.47
C SER A 230 -23.69 5.47 -17.56
N PRO A 231 -22.49 5.24 -16.98
CA PRO A 231 -22.24 4.13 -16.07
C PRO A 231 -23.10 4.25 -14.81
N LYS A 232 -23.25 3.13 -14.10
CA LYS A 232 -24.05 3.06 -12.87
C LYS A 232 -23.39 2.19 -11.83
N LEU A 233 -23.36 2.66 -10.59
CA LEU A 233 -23.01 1.86 -9.44
C LEU A 233 -24.16 0.87 -9.21
N ILE A 234 -23.83 -0.42 -9.07
CA ILE A 234 -24.81 -1.49 -8.90
C ILE A 234 -24.63 -2.25 -7.57
N THR A 235 -23.41 -2.29 -7.04
CA THR A 235 -23.07 -3.03 -5.81
C THR A 235 -22.04 -2.26 -4.98
N THR A 236 -22.15 -2.41 -3.66
CA THR A 236 -21.19 -1.97 -2.64
C THR A 236 -21.13 -3.08 -1.60
N THR A 237 -19.93 -3.53 -1.28
CA THR A 237 -19.60 -4.59 -0.33
C THR A 237 -18.10 -4.44 0.00
N GLY A 238 -17.52 -5.33 0.79
CA GLY A 238 -16.11 -5.21 1.19
C GLY A 238 -15.88 -5.86 2.55
N ILE A 239 -14.74 -5.55 3.15
CA ILE A 239 -14.26 -6.23 4.35
C ILE A 239 -15.26 -6.13 5.53
N GLU A 240 -15.93 -5.01 5.76
CA GLU A 240 -16.94 -4.86 6.84
C GLU A 240 -18.15 -5.79 6.63
N THR A 241 -18.74 -5.78 5.43
CA THR A 241 -19.86 -6.68 5.13
C THR A 241 -19.44 -8.15 5.23
N TRP A 242 -18.23 -8.51 4.78
CA TRP A 242 -17.77 -9.90 4.78
C TRP A 242 -17.40 -10.41 6.16
N LEU A 243 -16.77 -9.61 7.03
CA LEU A 243 -16.51 -9.99 8.43
C LEU A 243 -17.79 -10.32 9.20
N ALA A 244 -18.92 -9.71 8.83
CA ALA A 244 -20.22 -10.02 9.42
C ALA A 244 -20.84 -11.35 8.94
N THR A 245 -20.40 -11.90 7.80
CA THR A 245 -20.94 -13.14 7.20
C THR A 245 -19.98 -14.32 7.20
N ASN A 246 -18.68 -14.04 7.15
CA ASN A 246 -17.56 -14.97 7.05
C ASN A 246 -16.55 -14.61 8.16
N PRO A 247 -16.85 -14.91 9.44
CA PRO A 247 -15.98 -14.57 10.57
C PRO A 247 -14.60 -15.24 10.51
N GLU A 248 -14.43 -16.28 9.67
CA GLU A 248 -13.16 -16.95 9.41
C GLU A 248 -12.02 -15.98 9.04
N ILE A 249 -12.33 -14.88 8.32
CA ILE A 249 -11.40 -13.80 7.93
C ILE A 249 -10.74 -13.13 9.16
N ALA A 250 -11.38 -13.22 10.33
CA ALA A 250 -10.84 -12.71 11.61
C ALA A 250 -10.29 -13.81 12.53
N ASP A 251 -10.66 -15.08 12.31
CA ASP A 251 -10.34 -16.18 13.21
C ASP A 251 -8.89 -16.67 13.07
N ASP A 252 -8.21 -16.36 11.96
CA ASP A 252 -6.79 -16.67 11.74
C ASP A 252 -5.83 -15.65 12.41
N GLY A 253 -6.36 -14.50 12.82
CA GLY A 253 -5.60 -13.44 13.49
C GLY A 253 -4.80 -12.54 12.56
N GLN A 254 -5.01 -12.58 11.24
CA GLN A 254 -4.20 -11.82 10.29
C GLN A 254 -4.64 -10.36 10.12
N LEU A 255 -5.83 -10.00 10.61
CA LEU A 255 -6.35 -8.63 10.56
C LEU A 255 -5.48 -7.67 11.37
N PHE A 256 -5.01 -6.61 10.72
CA PHE A 256 -4.19 -5.55 11.33
C PHE A 256 -2.84 -6.09 11.87
N MET A 257 -2.19 -6.99 11.12
CA MET A 257 -0.79 -7.38 11.34
C MET A 257 0.19 -6.32 10.83
N GLY A 258 1.49 -6.53 11.07
CA GLY A 258 2.55 -5.73 10.46
C GLY A 258 2.64 -4.27 10.87
N SER A 259 3.71 -3.61 10.42
CA SER A 259 4.06 -2.22 10.68
C SER A 259 3.01 -1.21 10.15
N PHE A 260 2.31 -1.53 9.05
CA PHE A 260 1.15 -0.77 8.56
C PHE A 260 -0.21 -1.49 8.77
N ALA A 261 -0.48 -1.93 10.00
CA ALA A 261 -1.72 -2.58 10.43
C ALA A 261 -3.06 -1.95 9.94
N ALA A 262 -3.53 -2.35 8.76
CA ALA A 262 -4.75 -1.85 8.12
C ALA A 262 -5.32 -2.78 7.04
N SER A 263 -6.54 -3.30 7.26
CA SER A 263 -7.25 -4.14 6.27
C SER A 263 -7.69 -3.37 5.00
N LEU A 264 -6.79 -2.97 4.12
CA LEU A 264 -7.03 -2.07 2.97
C LEU A 264 -7.03 -2.85 1.64
N LEU A 265 -8.15 -2.81 0.90
CA LEU A 265 -8.18 -3.30 -0.48
C LEU A 265 -7.28 -2.44 -1.37
N HIS A 266 -6.26 -3.04 -2.01
CA HIS A 266 -5.27 -2.32 -2.80
C HIS A 266 -5.40 -2.59 -4.32
N ASP A 267 -5.44 -3.87 -4.73
CA ASP A 267 -5.55 -4.28 -6.14
C ASP A 267 -6.68 -5.31 -6.38
N ILE A 268 -7.10 -5.41 -7.65
CA ILE A 268 -8.13 -6.34 -8.11
C ILE A 268 -7.73 -6.89 -9.48
N TRP A 269 -7.69 -8.23 -9.60
CA TRP A 269 -7.56 -8.91 -10.89
C TRP A 269 -8.77 -9.80 -11.18
N ILE A 270 -9.18 -9.88 -12.45
CA ILE A 270 -10.34 -10.67 -12.90
C ILE A 270 -9.93 -11.65 -14.00
N ASN A 271 -10.47 -12.87 -13.95
CA ASN A 271 -10.28 -13.86 -15.01
C ASN A 271 -11.54 -14.71 -15.25
N ASP A 272 -11.72 -15.19 -16.48
CA ASP A 272 -12.71 -16.23 -16.80
C ASP A 272 -12.06 -17.62 -16.63
N MET A 273 -12.53 -18.33 -15.62
CA MET A 273 -12.01 -19.64 -15.21
C MET A 273 -12.56 -20.79 -16.07
N ASP A 274 -13.58 -20.55 -16.91
CA ASP A 274 -14.04 -21.48 -17.96
C ASP A 274 -14.26 -20.73 -19.28
N PRO A 275 -13.17 -20.35 -19.99
CA PRO A 275 -13.23 -19.52 -21.20
C PRO A 275 -13.97 -20.23 -22.33
N GLY A 276 -15.28 -19.99 -22.38
CA GLY A 276 -16.23 -20.77 -23.13
C GLY A 276 -17.68 -20.31 -22.92
N PRO A 277 -18.69 -21.06 -23.40
CA PRO A 277 -20.09 -20.69 -23.25
C PRO A 277 -20.65 -20.95 -21.83
N GLY A 278 -19.82 -21.42 -20.90
CA GLY A 278 -20.15 -21.55 -19.48
C GLY A 278 -20.05 -20.21 -18.77
N GLU A 279 -18.94 -19.49 -18.99
CA GLU A 279 -18.44 -18.33 -18.23
C GLU A 279 -18.33 -18.63 -16.72
N ASN A 280 -17.13 -18.50 -16.16
CA ASN A 280 -16.91 -18.56 -14.72
C ASN A 280 -15.97 -17.43 -14.30
N TRP A 281 -16.53 -16.22 -14.22
CA TRP A 281 -15.79 -15.03 -13.83
C TRP A 281 -15.49 -15.04 -12.33
N GLN A 282 -14.19 -15.04 -12.01
CA GLN A 282 -13.70 -14.86 -10.64
C GLN A 282 -12.77 -13.66 -10.55
N ALA A 283 -12.74 -13.06 -9.37
CA ALA A 283 -11.78 -12.02 -9.00
C ALA A 283 -10.87 -12.51 -7.87
N VAL A 284 -9.63 -12.05 -7.87
CA VAL A 284 -8.76 -12.04 -6.69
C VAL A 284 -8.55 -10.58 -6.28
N LEU A 285 -8.67 -10.31 -4.99
CA LEU A 285 -8.59 -9.01 -4.36
C LEU A 285 -7.48 -9.07 -3.33
N SER A 286 -6.52 -8.16 -3.42
CA SER A 286 -5.42 -8.07 -2.46
C SER A 286 -5.81 -7.08 -1.37
N TYR A 287 -5.94 -7.56 -0.14
CA TYR A 287 -6.12 -6.72 1.04
C TYR A 287 -4.85 -6.75 1.87
N TRP A 288 -4.20 -5.59 2.03
CA TRP A 288 -3.26 -5.39 3.13
C TRP A 288 -3.91 -5.92 4.41
N ASP A 289 -3.20 -6.77 5.15
CA ASP A 289 -3.63 -7.39 6.41
C ASP A 289 -5.07 -7.93 6.42
N ALA A 290 -5.50 -8.52 5.30
CA ALA A 290 -6.55 -9.54 5.23
C ALA A 290 -6.28 -10.56 4.10
N GLY A 291 -5.04 -10.58 3.59
CA GLY A 291 -4.57 -11.51 2.57
C GLY A 291 -5.25 -11.34 1.21
N PHE A 292 -5.27 -12.42 0.44
CA PHE A 292 -5.84 -12.48 -0.90
C PHE A 292 -7.23 -13.12 -0.84
N ILE A 293 -8.26 -12.34 -1.13
CA ILE A 293 -9.67 -12.77 -1.13
C ILE A 293 -10.11 -13.14 -2.55
N THR A 294 -10.73 -14.31 -2.73
CA THR A 294 -11.34 -14.69 -4.02
C THR A 294 -12.87 -14.56 -4.02
N LEU A 295 -13.41 -14.06 -5.12
CA LEU A 295 -14.84 -13.85 -5.33
C LEU A 295 -15.34 -14.51 -6.62
N ASP A 296 -16.55 -15.05 -6.59
CA ASP A 296 -17.38 -15.29 -7.79
C ASP A 296 -18.14 -14.00 -8.12
N ILE A 297 -17.98 -13.52 -9.36
CA ILE A 297 -18.57 -12.27 -9.85
C ILE A 297 -19.52 -12.49 -11.04
N ASN A 298 -19.99 -13.72 -11.26
CA ASN A 298 -20.90 -14.06 -12.36
C ASN A 298 -22.27 -13.37 -12.23
N ASP A 299 -22.71 -13.05 -11.00
CA ASP A 299 -23.77 -12.05 -10.75
C ASP A 299 -23.15 -10.78 -10.13
N PRO A 300 -22.84 -9.74 -10.93
CA PRO A 300 -22.23 -8.52 -10.41
C PRO A 300 -23.15 -7.69 -9.49
N TYR A 301 -24.43 -8.05 -9.35
CA TYR A 301 -25.34 -7.47 -8.35
C TYR A 301 -25.27 -8.16 -6.99
N ASN A 302 -24.72 -9.38 -6.93
CA ASN A 302 -24.61 -10.22 -5.75
C ASN A 302 -23.31 -11.06 -5.81
N PRO A 303 -22.11 -10.43 -5.79
CA PRO A 303 -20.85 -11.15 -5.77
C PRO A 303 -20.77 -12.05 -4.52
N VAL A 304 -20.09 -13.20 -4.66
CA VAL A 304 -20.04 -14.23 -3.61
C VAL A 304 -18.60 -14.44 -3.17
N PHE A 305 -18.34 -14.23 -1.88
CA PHE A 305 -17.07 -14.60 -1.22
C PHE A 305 -16.83 -16.11 -1.33
N LEU A 306 -15.63 -16.50 -1.75
CA LEU A 306 -15.25 -17.91 -1.92
C LEU A 306 -14.31 -18.37 -0.78
N SER A 307 -13.23 -17.62 -0.55
CA SER A 307 -12.26 -17.83 0.53
C SER A 307 -11.31 -16.63 0.60
N ASP A 308 -10.61 -16.51 1.71
CA ASP A 308 -9.39 -15.73 1.91
C ASP A 308 -8.16 -16.65 2.07
N SER A 309 -6.96 -16.08 1.96
CA SER A 309 -5.69 -16.76 2.22
C SER A 309 -5.17 -16.38 3.60
N THR A 310 -4.59 -17.32 4.35
CA THR A 310 -3.88 -17.03 5.60
C THR A 310 -2.36 -17.06 5.40
N TYR A 311 -1.64 -16.02 5.84
CA TYR A 311 -0.17 -16.01 5.83
C TYR A 311 0.42 -17.13 6.73
N PRO A 312 1.56 -17.75 6.34
CA PRO A 312 2.26 -18.68 7.23
C PRO A 312 2.84 -17.95 8.45
N ASP A 313 2.60 -18.48 9.65
CA ASP A 313 3.21 -18.02 10.90
C ASP A 313 4.06 -19.16 11.54
N PRO A 314 5.38 -18.98 11.76
CA PRO A 314 6.19 -17.82 11.37
C PRO A 314 6.36 -17.70 9.85
N ASP A 315 6.70 -16.48 9.42
CA ASP A 315 7.02 -16.15 8.03
C ASP A 315 8.11 -17.10 7.45
N PRO A 316 7.95 -17.62 6.21
CA PRO A 316 8.84 -18.63 5.66
C PRO A 316 10.14 -18.09 5.04
N VAL A 317 10.27 -16.77 4.86
CA VAL A 317 11.44 -16.09 4.29
C VAL A 317 12.25 -15.39 5.38
N HIS A 318 11.58 -14.56 6.18
CA HIS A 318 12.15 -13.71 7.22
C HIS A 318 12.18 -14.39 8.61
N GLY A 319 11.27 -15.33 8.87
CA GLY A 319 11.21 -16.07 10.13
C GLY A 319 10.58 -15.30 11.31
N ILE A 320 9.91 -14.20 11.03
CA ILE A 320 9.19 -13.34 11.98
C ILE A 320 7.83 -13.94 12.40
N SER A 321 7.29 -13.48 13.52
CA SER A 321 6.00 -13.93 14.07
C SER A 321 5.39 -12.79 14.92
N PRO A 322 4.22 -12.22 14.54
CA PRO A 322 3.47 -12.52 13.32
C PRO A 322 4.26 -12.19 12.03
N PRO A 323 3.82 -12.69 10.86
CA PRO A 323 4.25 -12.16 9.57
C PRO A 323 3.83 -10.69 9.38
N GLU A 324 4.40 -10.03 8.38
CA GLU A 324 4.24 -8.59 8.13
C GLU A 324 2.99 -8.24 7.30
N GLY A 325 2.56 -9.10 6.37
CA GLY A 325 1.29 -8.91 5.65
C GLY A 325 1.42 -8.05 4.39
N ASN A 326 0.65 -6.97 4.28
CA ASN A 326 0.69 -6.03 3.15
C ASN A 326 0.39 -6.62 1.73
N ALA A 327 -0.52 -7.61 1.61
CA ALA A 327 -0.92 -8.23 0.33
C ALA A 327 -1.37 -7.21 -0.74
N HIS A 328 -0.57 -6.99 -1.79
CA HIS A 328 -0.74 -5.87 -2.72
C HIS A 328 -1.29 -6.24 -4.10
N ALA A 329 -0.66 -7.15 -4.85
CA ALA A 329 -1.09 -7.50 -6.22
C ALA A 329 -1.15 -9.02 -6.42
N ALA A 330 -2.14 -9.48 -7.19
CA ALA A 330 -2.37 -10.90 -7.42
C ALA A 330 -2.99 -11.20 -8.79
N VAL A 331 -2.57 -12.30 -9.40
CA VAL A 331 -3.03 -12.75 -10.72
C VAL A 331 -3.30 -14.26 -10.75
N PHE A 332 -4.35 -14.66 -11.47
CA PHE A 332 -4.65 -16.08 -11.71
C PHE A 332 -3.64 -16.70 -12.68
N ALA A 333 -3.02 -17.81 -12.27
CA ALA A 333 -1.82 -18.35 -12.88
C ALA A 333 -1.86 -19.87 -13.06
N GLY A 334 -0.93 -20.40 -13.88
CA GLY A 334 -0.78 -21.83 -14.14
C GLY A 334 -1.79 -22.41 -15.15
N PRO A 335 -1.57 -23.65 -15.62
CA PRO A 335 -2.42 -24.28 -16.63
C PRO A 335 -3.85 -24.51 -16.13
N GLY A 336 -4.80 -23.72 -16.65
CA GLY A 336 -6.19 -23.75 -16.19
C GLY A 336 -6.42 -23.00 -14.87
N PHE A 337 -5.56 -22.02 -14.57
CA PHE A 337 -5.68 -21.12 -13.42
C PHE A 337 -5.63 -21.86 -12.07
N ASP A 338 -4.78 -22.89 -11.98
CA ASP A 338 -4.61 -23.74 -10.81
C ASP A 338 -3.77 -23.11 -9.68
N LYS A 339 -3.28 -21.88 -9.89
CA LYS A 339 -2.50 -21.08 -8.93
C LYS A 339 -3.01 -19.64 -8.90
N ILE A 340 -2.69 -18.93 -7.83
CA ILE A 340 -2.57 -17.48 -7.83
C ILE A 340 -1.09 -17.17 -7.59
N PHE A 341 -0.51 -16.31 -8.41
CA PHE A 341 0.73 -15.62 -8.04
C PHE A 341 0.33 -14.30 -7.40
N ALA A 342 0.90 -14.00 -6.25
CA ALA A 342 0.48 -12.94 -5.35
C ALA A 342 1.74 -12.33 -4.73
N GLY A 343 1.71 -11.10 -4.25
CA GLY A 343 2.84 -10.57 -3.49
C GLY A 343 2.52 -9.31 -2.72
N ASP A 344 3.43 -9.00 -1.81
CA ASP A 344 3.27 -7.96 -0.80
C ASP A 344 3.95 -6.66 -1.25
N GLU A 345 3.38 -5.53 -0.81
CA GLU A 345 3.97 -4.20 -0.94
C GLU A 345 4.18 -3.62 0.46
N ASP A 346 5.31 -3.98 1.07
CA ASP A 346 5.77 -3.43 2.34
C ASP A 346 6.78 -2.29 2.13
N PHE A 347 6.51 -1.14 2.76
CA PHE A 347 7.30 0.08 2.68
C PHE A 347 8.09 0.41 3.96
N ASP A 348 7.91 -0.35 5.04
CA ASP A 348 8.54 -0.11 6.33
C ASP A 348 9.24 -1.38 6.81
N SER A 349 10.43 -1.63 6.23
CA SER A 349 11.34 -2.75 6.56
C SER A 349 11.86 -2.80 8.01
N LEU A 350 11.21 -2.13 8.95
CA LEU A 350 11.63 -1.94 10.33
C LEU A 350 10.45 -2.01 11.32
N PHE A 351 10.21 -3.19 11.91
CA PHE A 351 9.37 -3.34 13.09
C PHE A 351 9.82 -2.39 14.22
N THR A 352 9.06 -1.32 14.42
CA THR A 352 9.34 -0.30 15.42
C THR A 352 8.57 -0.58 16.71
N ALA A 353 9.23 -0.46 17.86
CA ALA A 353 8.65 -0.84 19.15
C ALA A 353 9.07 0.05 20.34
N VAL A 354 8.16 0.13 21.30
CA VAL A 354 8.41 0.55 22.68
C VAL A 354 8.52 -0.70 23.54
N THR A 355 9.71 -1.03 24.02
CA THR A 355 9.96 -2.18 24.91
C THR A 355 9.93 -1.77 26.38
N VAL A 356 9.15 -2.47 27.20
CA VAL A 356 8.96 -2.19 28.63
C VAL A 356 8.93 -3.50 29.43
N ASP A 357 9.71 -3.58 30.52
CA ASP A 357 9.86 -4.78 31.38
C ASP A 357 10.26 -6.09 30.62
N GLY A 358 10.78 -5.94 29.40
CA GLY A 358 11.19 -7.04 28.52
C GLY A 358 10.15 -7.43 27.45
N GLU A 359 8.95 -6.85 27.48
CA GLU A 359 7.90 -7.03 26.47
C GLU A 359 8.00 -5.91 25.43
N ALA A 360 8.00 -6.26 24.14
CA ALA A 360 8.01 -5.31 23.04
C ALA A 360 6.58 -5.00 22.60
N TYR A 361 6.24 -3.71 22.49
CA TYR A 361 4.95 -3.25 22.00
C TYR A 361 5.17 -2.47 20.71
N GLN A 362 4.50 -2.85 19.63
CA GLN A 362 4.58 -2.17 18.34
C GLN A 362 4.23 -0.67 18.48
N ALA A 363 4.92 0.15 17.69
CA ALA A 363 4.77 1.59 17.67
C ALA A 363 5.00 2.15 16.27
N SER A 364 4.19 3.11 15.84
CA SER A 364 4.43 3.85 14.58
C SER A 364 5.33 5.06 14.84
N GLN A 365 6.18 5.40 13.87
CA GLN A 365 7.09 6.53 13.97
C GLN A 365 6.41 7.85 13.61
N GLY A 366 6.97 8.95 14.13
CA GLY A 366 6.57 10.29 13.76
C GLY A 366 7.14 10.68 12.41
N SER A 367 6.31 11.32 11.60
CA SER A 367 6.62 11.73 10.22
C SER A 367 7.81 12.69 10.03
N ASP A 368 7.86 13.85 10.70
CA ASP A 368 8.86 14.91 10.50
C ASP A 368 9.72 15.12 11.76
N VAL A 369 10.27 14.01 12.24
CA VAL A 369 11.14 13.93 13.43
C VAL A 369 12.34 13.02 13.15
N PRO A 370 13.42 13.07 13.95
CA PRO A 370 14.46 12.06 13.93
C PRO A 370 13.87 10.66 14.13
N GLN A 371 14.11 9.76 13.17
CA GLN A 371 13.67 8.37 13.23
C GLN A 371 14.52 7.56 14.20
N ILE A 372 13.97 6.43 14.66
CA ILE A 372 14.64 5.44 15.50
C ILE A 372 14.88 4.16 14.70
N GLY A 373 16.08 3.60 14.78
CA GLY A 373 16.39 2.30 14.18
C GLY A 373 17.78 2.21 13.52
N PRO A 374 18.09 1.06 12.90
CA PRO A 374 19.38 0.80 12.26
C PRO A 374 19.73 1.84 11.19
N GLY A 375 20.86 2.53 11.36
CA GLY A 375 21.32 3.56 10.42
C GLY A 375 20.68 4.94 10.58
N ALA A 376 19.72 5.11 11.50
CA ALA A 376 19.12 6.40 11.81
C ALA A 376 20.01 7.25 12.74
N ASP A 377 19.67 8.54 12.90
CA ASP A 377 20.35 9.43 13.88
C ASP A 377 20.21 8.92 15.33
N VAL A 378 19.19 8.10 15.63
CA VAL A 378 18.94 7.49 16.93
C VAL A 378 18.77 5.97 16.76
N GLU A 379 19.86 5.20 16.89
CA GLU A 379 19.82 3.73 16.78
C GLU A 379 18.86 3.08 17.81
N GLU A 380 18.94 3.51 19.08
CA GLU A 380 18.10 3.04 20.19
C GLU A 380 18.08 4.11 21.29
N LEU A 381 16.95 4.27 22.01
CA LEU A 381 16.84 5.16 23.17
C LEU A 381 16.25 4.45 24.40
N MET A 382 17.08 4.15 25.40
CA MET A 382 16.65 3.58 26.68
C MET A 382 16.67 4.63 27.80
N GLU A 383 15.51 5.14 28.20
CA GLU A 383 15.38 6.16 29.25
C GLU A 383 14.17 5.95 30.19
N GLN A 384 14.22 6.62 31.34
CA GLN A 384 13.10 6.65 32.29
C GLN A 384 11.93 7.45 31.69
N THR A 385 10.72 6.89 31.71
CA THR A 385 9.51 7.57 31.24
C THR A 385 8.84 8.43 32.33
N ALA A 386 8.08 9.45 31.93
CA ALA A 386 7.16 10.18 32.81
C ALA A 386 5.90 10.66 32.09
N PHE A 387 4.74 10.60 32.77
CA PHE A 387 3.49 11.13 32.24
C PHE A 387 3.48 12.66 32.22
N VAL A 388 3.09 13.27 31.10
CA VAL A 388 2.99 14.74 30.95
C VAL A 388 1.57 15.23 30.67
N GLY A 389 0.57 14.35 30.70
CA GLY A 389 -0.79 14.68 30.26
C GLY A 389 -0.86 14.82 28.74
N GLN A 390 -1.67 15.76 28.24
CA GLN A 390 -1.86 15.97 26.80
C GLN A 390 -0.85 16.93 26.13
N ALA A 391 0.10 17.53 26.87
CA ALA A 391 1.18 18.38 26.35
C ALA A 391 0.76 19.56 25.43
N CYS A 392 -0.43 20.13 25.57
CA CYS A 392 -0.94 21.17 24.64
C CYS A 392 -0.46 22.60 24.95
N GLY A 393 0.83 22.90 24.74
CA GLY A 393 1.36 24.27 24.69
C GLY A 393 1.50 25.00 26.04
N GLY A 394 1.55 24.26 27.14
CA GLY A 394 1.78 24.79 28.49
C GLY A 394 3.20 24.51 29.00
N THR A 395 3.62 25.19 30.06
CA THR A 395 4.90 24.87 30.73
C THR A 395 4.79 23.55 31.49
N LEU A 396 5.46 22.51 31.00
CA LEU A 396 5.67 21.26 31.72
C LEU A 396 6.77 21.42 32.78
N THR A 397 6.82 20.51 33.75
CA THR A 397 8.00 20.36 34.62
C THR A 397 9.19 19.92 33.76
N PRO A 398 10.38 20.54 33.87
CA PRO A 398 11.54 20.15 33.09
C PRO A 398 11.91 18.67 33.29
N ALA A 399 12.29 17.98 32.21
CA ALA A 399 12.67 16.57 32.21
C ALA A 399 13.71 16.24 33.30
N ALA A 400 14.73 17.09 33.45
CA ALA A 400 15.78 16.98 34.46
C ALA A 400 15.29 17.16 35.92
N ASP A 401 14.20 17.90 36.15
CA ASP A 401 13.59 18.06 37.48
C ASP A 401 12.68 16.87 37.83
N VAL A 402 12.09 16.22 36.82
CA VAL A 402 11.31 14.97 36.96
C VAL A 402 12.23 13.76 37.14
N GLY A 403 13.40 13.75 36.50
CA GLY A 403 14.29 12.59 36.43
C GLY A 403 13.89 11.57 35.36
N ALA A 404 13.27 12.06 34.27
CA ALA A 404 12.82 11.26 33.13
C ALA A 404 13.31 11.89 31.82
N GLY A 405 13.49 11.07 30.79
CA GLY A 405 13.95 11.49 29.46
C GLY A 405 12.92 11.26 28.35
N ILE A 406 12.04 10.26 28.51
CA ILE A 406 10.91 10.02 27.60
C ILE A 406 9.62 10.59 28.21
N ALA A 407 8.88 11.39 27.43
CA ALA A 407 7.57 11.90 27.81
C ALA A 407 6.45 10.96 27.34
N LEU A 408 5.60 10.47 28.25
CA LEU A 408 4.37 9.74 27.92
C LEU A 408 3.20 10.71 27.84
N ILE A 409 2.58 10.79 26.67
CA ILE A 409 1.63 11.84 26.29
C ILE A 409 0.28 11.19 25.95
N GLU A 410 -0.82 11.67 26.51
CA GLU A 410 -2.15 11.23 26.07
C GLU A 410 -2.58 11.99 24.80
N ARG A 411 -3.15 11.28 23.81
CA ARG A 411 -3.75 11.88 22.61
C ARG A 411 -4.93 12.82 22.96
N GLY A 412 -5.25 13.74 22.03
CA GLY A 412 -6.40 14.66 22.13
C GLY A 412 -6.05 16.12 22.44
N ALA A 413 -7.06 16.99 22.34
CA ALA A 413 -7.04 18.45 22.60
C ALA A 413 -6.11 19.34 21.74
N CYS A 414 -5.09 18.80 21.08
CA CYS A 414 -4.19 19.53 20.17
C CYS A 414 -3.41 18.60 19.23
N SER A 415 -2.81 19.16 18.18
CA SER A 415 -2.01 18.43 17.18
C SER A 415 -0.72 17.81 17.76
N PHE A 416 -0.24 16.74 17.13
CA PHE A 416 1.00 16.07 17.51
C PHE A 416 2.22 17.01 17.49
N THR A 417 2.35 17.88 16.48
CA THR A 417 3.39 18.94 16.43
C THR A 417 3.41 19.79 17.70
N LEU A 418 2.26 20.24 18.20
CA LEU A 418 2.22 21.05 19.43
C LEU A 418 2.61 20.21 20.67
N LYS A 419 2.22 18.93 20.71
CA LYS A 419 2.62 18.00 21.78
C LYS A 419 4.14 17.83 21.80
N ALA A 420 4.73 17.47 20.66
CA ALA A 420 6.14 17.22 20.47
C ALA A 420 7.00 18.45 20.82
N GLN A 421 6.68 19.61 20.24
CA GLN A 421 7.39 20.87 20.53
C GLN A 421 7.25 21.31 22.01
N THR A 422 6.15 20.94 22.69
CA THR A 422 5.97 21.22 24.12
C THR A 422 6.85 20.34 25.00
N VAL A 423 7.04 19.06 24.67
CA VAL A 423 7.94 18.16 25.42
C VAL A 423 9.41 18.42 25.10
N GLU A 424 9.75 18.73 23.85
CA GLU A 424 11.08 19.18 23.42
C GLU A 424 11.49 20.46 24.19
N ALA A 425 10.61 21.46 24.26
CA ALA A 425 10.85 22.70 25.02
C ALA A 425 10.99 22.48 26.55
N ALA A 426 10.51 21.35 27.07
CA ALA A 426 10.71 20.94 28.47
C ALA A 426 11.99 20.10 28.68
N GLY A 427 12.73 19.79 27.61
CA GLY A 427 14.02 19.11 27.65
C GLY A 427 13.94 17.58 27.69
N TYR A 428 12.82 16.99 27.26
CA TYR A 428 12.72 15.54 27.04
C TYR A 428 13.47 15.14 25.76
N SER A 429 14.08 13.96 25.76
CA SER A 429 14.86 13.41 24.65
C SER A 429 13.98 12.81 23.55
N ALA A 430 12.78 12.33 23.91
CA ALA A 430 11.77 11.78 22.99
C ALA A 430 10.37 11.84 23.62
N GLY A 431 9.33 11.64 22.80
CA GLY A 431 7.95 11.46 23.25
C GLY A 431 7.33 10.16 22.75
N VAL A 432 6.47 9.56 23.56
CA VAL A 432 5.57 8.48 23.15
C VAL A 432 4.13 8.95 23.40
N VAL A 433 3.34 9.06 22.34
CA VAL A 433 1.92 9.41 22.42
C VAL A 433 1.13 8.10 22.46
N PHE A 434 0.31 7.92 23.50
CA PHE A 434 -0.61 6.78 23.58
C PHE A 434 -2.05 7.22 23.37
N ASN A 435 -2.87 6.31 22.85
CA ASN A 435 -4.22 6.69 22.42
C ASN A 435 -5.16 7.04 23.59
N SER A 436 -6.16 7.87 23.27
CA SER A 436 -7.21 8.34 24.17
C SER A 436 -8.32 7.30 24.34
N ALA A 437 -9.15 7.45 25.37
CA ALA A 437 -10.36 6.64 25.57
C ALA A 437 -11.62 7.24 24.90
N ALA A 438 -11.45 8.00 23.82
CA ALA A 438 -12.59 8.40 22.99
C ALA A 438 -13.14 7.18 22.20
N PRO A 439 -14.37 7.26 21.65
CA PRO A 439 -14.84 6.31 20.64
C PRO A 439 -13.78 6.01 19.59
N ASP A 440 -13.69 4.73 19.23
CA ASP A 440 -12.90 4.17 18.12
C ASP A 440 -11.37 4.37 18.22
N ASN A 441 -10.90 5.06 19.27
CA ASN A 441 -9.49 5.37 19.48
C ASN A 441 -8.72 4.33 20.31
N CYS A 442 -9.34 3.70 21.30
CA CYS A 442 -8.67 2.96 22.39
C CYS A 442 -7.38 2.18 22.03
N GLU A 443 -7.49 1.08 21.29
CA GLU A 443 -6.32 0.28 20.87
C GLU A 443 -5.93 0.55 19.41
N ALA A 444 -6.59 1.49 18.73
CA ALA A 444 -6.19 1.90 17.39
C ALA A 444 -4.79 2.52 17.44
N THR A 445 -3.90 2.02 16.60
CA THR A 445 -2.70 2.74 16.16
C THR A 445 -3.13 3.90 15.26
N VAL A 446 -2.36 4.98 15.27
CA VAL A 446 -2.45 6.02 14.23
C VAL A 446 -1.06 6.47 13.87
N SER A 447 -0.93 6.94 12.65
CA SER A 447 0.26 7.61 12.17
C SER A 447 0.30 9.07 12.63
N MET A 448 1.49 9.59 12.97
CA MET A 448 1.61 10.96 13.46
C MET A 448 2.19 11.91 12.42
N LEU A 449 1.34 12.78 11.85
CA LEU A 449 1.81 14.02 11.23
C LEU A 449 2.31 15.00 12.32
N VAL A 450 3.64 15.11 12.47
CA VAL A 450 4.35 15.73 13.60
C VAL A 450 5.68 16.32 13.14
N GLU A 451 6.02 17.52 13.60
CA GLU A 451 7.30 18.21 13.32
C GLU A 451 7.99 18.60 14.64
N ALA A 452 9.18 18.03 14.92
CA ALA A 452 9.99 18.36 16.10
C ALA A 452 11.47 17.94 15.98
N GLY A 453 12.33 18.46 16.86
CA GLY A 453 13.75 18.12 16.91
C GLY A 453 14.09 16.82 17.68
N ILE A 454 13.09 16.03 18.07
CA ILE A 454 13.25 14.80 18.87
C ILE A 454 12.35 13.68 18.33
N PRO A 455 12.73 12.39 18.50
CA PRO A 455 11.88 11.27 18.13
C PRO A 455 10.51 11.31 18.83
N MET A 456 9.49 10.90 18.08
CA MET A 456 8.11 10.82 18.53
C MET A 456 7.53 9.49 18.05
N LEU A 457 7.08 8.62 18.96
CA LEU A 457 6.40 7.37 18.61
C LEU A 457 4.92 7.40 19.02
N PHE A 458 4.06 6.67 18.32
CA PHE A 458 2.67 6.46 18.72
C PHE A 458 2.41 5.00 19.09
N VAL A 459 1.57 4.76 20.10
CA VAL A 459 1.21 3.43 20.58
C VAL A 459 -0.27 3.30 20.98
N PRO A 460 -0.82 2.08 20.97
CA PRO A 460 -2.13 1.78 21.58
C PRO A 460 -2.23 2.23 23.04
N ARG A 461 -3.46 2.43 23.54
CA ARG A 461 -3.67 2.88 24.93
C ARG A 461 -3.14 1.85 25.94
N SER A 462 -3.29 0.56 25.69
CA SER A 462 -2.71 -0.52 26.53
C SER A 462 -1.20 -0.35 26.73
N THR A 463 -0.45 -0.11 25.66
CA THR A 463 1.01 0.16 25.68
C THR A 463 1.34 1.38 26.53
N GLY A 464 0.55 2.46 26.44
CA GLY A 464 0.71 3.64 27.30
C GLY A 464 0.58 3.31 28.79
N PHE A 465 -0.38 2.46 29.16
CA PHE A 465 -0.55 1.97 30.53
C PHE A 465 0.58 1.05 30.99
N ALA A 466 1.08 0.18 30.10
CA ALA A 466 2.25 -0.67 30.35
C ALA A 466 3.52 0.18 30.61
N ALA A 467 3.79 1.18 29.76
CA ALA A 467 4.90 2.13 29.93
C ALA A 467 4.78 2.95 31.23
N LEU A 468 3.57 3.22 31.71
CA LEU A 468 3.32 3.85 33.01
C LEU A 468 3.45 2.90 34.21
N GLY A 469 3.63 1.59 33.99
CA GLY A 469 3.66 0.57 35.04
C GLY A 469 2.30 0.31 35.70
N ILE A 470 1.20 0.58 34.98
CA ILE A 470 -0.16 0.48 35.51
C ILE A 470 -0.78 -0.87 35.16
N ALA A 471 -0.70 -1.81 36.09
CA ALA A 471 -1.32 -3.12 35.94
C ALA A 471 -2.86 -3.07 36.01
N GLY A 472 -3.53 -3.92 35.24
CA GLY A 472 -4.98 -4.13 35.30
C GLY A 472 -5.81 -3.21 34.40
N TYR A 473 -5.19 -2.59 33.39
CA TYR A 473 -5.92 -2.07 32.24
C TYR A 473 -6.51 -3.23 31.42
N ASP A 474 -7.76 -3.08 30.99
CA ASP A 474 -8.49 -4.03 30.15
C ASP A 474 -9.02 -3.27 28.91
N PRO A 475 -8.52 -3.57 27.70
CA PRO A 475 -8.92 -2.87 26.49
C PRO A 475 -10.41 -3.06 26.16
N SER A 476 -11.03 -4.17 26.58
CA SER A 476 -12.46 -4.44 26.34
C SER A 476 -13.40 -3.50 27.11
N LEU A 477 -12.87 -2.77 28.10
CA LEU A 477 -13.63 -1.75 28.83
C LEU A 477 -13.57 -0.38 28.15
N CYS A 478 -12.64 -0.15 27.24
CA CYS A 478 -12.51 1.11 26.51
C CYS A 478 -13.37 1.08 25.22
N PRO A 479 -14.10 2.16 24.86
CA PRO A 479 -14.31 3.39 25.61
C PRO A 479 -15.49 3.28 26.60
N GLY A 480 -16.44 2.36 26.35
CA GLY A 480 -17.79 2.41 26.91
C GLY A 480 -17.90 2.19 28.42
N SER A 481 -16.86 1.64 29.03
CA SER A 481 -16.73 1.39 30.47
C SER A 481 -15.38 1.87 31.05
N GLU A 482 -14.67 2.77 30.37
CA GLU A 482 -13.30 3.23 30.72
C GLU A 482 -13.18 3.71 32.17
N GLY A 483 -14.24 4.26 32.77
CA GLY A 483 -14.26 4.61 34.20
C GLY A 483 -14.07 3.43 35.17
N SER A 484 -13.97 2.20 34.66
CA SER A 484 -13.64 0.96 35.38
C SER A 484 -12.17 0.55 35.20
N ASN A 485 -11.48 1.07 34.19
CA ASN A 485 -10.03 0.94 34.03
C ASN A 485 -9.30 1.76 35.11
N PRO A 486 -8.02 1.45 35.39
CA PRO A 486 -7.20 2.26 36.28
C PRO A 486 -7.13 3.73 35.82
N ALA A 487 -7.08 4.67 36.75
CA ALA A 487 -6.95 6.09 36.40
C ALA A 487 -5.49 6.44 36.03
N LEU A 488 -5.32 7.26 34.98
CA LEU A 488 -4.03 7.87 34.66
C LEU A 488 -3.49 8.71 35.82
N PRO A 489 -2.16 8.77 36.00
CA PRO A 489 -1.55 9.47 37.13
C PRO A 489 -1.54 10.99 36.92
N ALA A 490 -1.08 11.75 37.92
CA ALA A 490 -0.86 13.18 37.75
C ALA A 490 0.37 13.44 36.86
N PRO A 491 0.36 14.46 35.98
CA PRO A 491 1.54 14.87 35.23
C PRO A 491 2.77 15.10 36.12
N GLY A 492 3.95 14.67 35.67
CA GLY A 492 5.19 14.59 36.44
C GLY A 492 5.37 13.28 37.23
N SER A 493 4.47 12.29 37.09
CA SER A 493 4.66 10.95 37.64
C SER A 493 5.56 10.11 36.74
N LEU A 494 6.53 9.40 37.33
CA LEU A 494 7.39 8.44 36.64
C LEU A 494 6.60 7.19 36.24
N GLY A 495 6.88 6.66 35.06
CA GLY A 495 6.48 5.32 34.63
C GLY A 495 7.62 4.32 34.82
N LEU A 496 7.73 3.34 33.93
CA LEU A 496 8.85 2.41 33.85
C LEU A 496 9.99 2.97 32.97
N VAL A 497 11.13 2.29 32.95
CA VAL A 497 12.15 2.52 31.92
C VAL A 497 11.66 1.85 30.64
N ALA A 498 11.70 2.60 29.54
CA ALA A 498 11.35 2.10 28.21
C ALA A 498 12.56 2.17 27.29
N THR A 499 12.67 1.20 26.39
CA THR A 499 13.58 1.24 25.25
C THR A 499 12.75 1.52 24.00
N LEU A 500 13.06 2.60 23.29
CA LEU A 500 12.54 2.87 21.95
C LEU A 500 13.57 2.33 20.94
N GLY A 501 13.13 1.50 20.01
CA GLY A 501 14.01 0.86 19.02
C GLY A 501 13.23 0.34 17.82
N ALA A 502 13.93 0.01 16.75
CA ALA A 502 13.37 -0.71 15.61
C ALA A 502 14.32 -1.83 15.17
N ALA A 503 13.81 -2.86 14.51
CA ALA A 503 14.58 -3.99 14.02
C ALA A 503 14.11 -4.36 12.61
N PHE A 504 15.05 -4.73 11.74
CA PHE A 504 14.73 -5.21 10.40
C PHE A 504 13.92 -6.52 10.47
N ASP A 505 12.75 -6.50 9.83
CA ASP A 505 11.77 -7.58 9.76
C ASP A 505 11.59 -8.11 8.33
N GLY A 506 11.78 -7.29 7.29
CA GLY A 506 11.88 -7.77 5.91
C GLY A 506 11.72 -6.69 4.83
N TRP A 507 11.41 -7.13 3.62
CA TRP A 507 10.58 -6.38 2.67
C TRP A 507 9.60 -7.38 2.01
N GLY A 508 8.51 -6.87 1.44
CA GLY A 508 7.50 -7.67 0.75
C GLY A 508 8.03 -8.47 -0.44
N TYR A 509 7.46 -9.66 -0.69
CA TYR A 509 7.95 -10.62 -1.69
C TYR A 509 6.81 -11.35 -2.44
N LEU A 510 7.16 -12.26 -3.35
CA LEU A 510 6.20 -13.01 -4.16
C LEU A 510 5.78 -14.34 -3.48
N HIS A 511 4.49 -14.53 -3.28
CA HIS A 511 3.83 -15.78 -2.90
C HIS A 511 3.26 -16.56 -4.09
N THR A 512 2.93 -17.82 -3.86
CA THR A 512 2.16 -18.65 -4.79
C THR A 512 1.15 -19.49 -4.01
N LEU A 513 -0.13 -19.28 -4.29
CA LEU A 513 -1.26 -19.87 -3.57
C LEU A 513 -1.97 -20.94 -4.41
N ASN A 514 -2.41 -22.03 -3.78
CA ASN A 514 -3.20 -23.07 -4.44
C ASN A 514 -4.59 -22.53 -4.81
N ASN A 515 -4.88 -22.38 -6.11
CA ASN A 515 -6.20 -21.94 -6.57
C ASN A 515 -7.14 -23.09 -7.00
N THR A 516 -6.78 -24.33 -6.71
CA THR A 516 -7.73 -25.44 -6.85
C THR A 516 -8.61 -25.55 -5.60
N SER A 517 -9.91 -25.78 -5.78
CA SER A 517 -10.89 -25.93 -4.67
C SER A 517 -10.73 -27.26 -3.90
N SER A 518 -9.51 -27.79 -3.82
CA SER A 518 -9.16 -29.09 -3.26
C SER A 518 -7.74 -29.06 -2.73
N GLN A 519 -7.43 -29.93 -1.78
CA GLN A 519 -6.06 -30.13 -1.31
C GLN A 519 -5.15 -30.59 -2.46
N VAL A 520 -4.02 -29.90 -2.63
CA VAL A 520 -2.91 -30.32 -3.49
C VAL A 520 -1.76 -30.84 -2.64
N THR A 521 -0.89 -31.67 -3.23
CA THR A 521 0.37 -32.08 -2.59
C THR A 521 1.50 -31.67 -3.51
N VAL A 522 2.38 -30.80 -3.01
CA VAL A 522 3.54 -30.25 -3.75
C VAL A 522 4.85 -30.65 -3.07
N GLN A 523 5.93 -30.74 -3.84
CA GLN A 523 7.28 -30.95 -3.29
C GLN A 523 7.76 -29.72 -2.50
N ARG A 524 8.55 -29.96 -1.44
CA ARG A 524 9.32 -28.97 -0.69
C ARG A 524 10.79 -29.42 -0.61
N GLY A 525 11.54 -29.05 -1.65
CA GLY A 525 12.95 -29.40 -1.82
C GLY A 525 13.25 -30.14 -3.12
N MET A 526 14.53 -30.14 -3.51
CA MET A 526 14.98 -30.69 -4.77
C MET A 526 15.37 -32.18 -4.64
N GLY A 527 14.98 -32.98 -5.64
CA GLY A 527 15.43 -34.36 -5.81
C GLY A 527 14.38 -35.43 -5.44
N PRO A 528 14.73 -36.72 -5.60
CA PRO A 528 13.76 -37.82 -5.53
C PRO A 528 13.26 -38.15 -4.12
N ASP A 529 13.97 -37.70 -3.09
CA ASP A 529 13.67 -37.91 -1.67
C ASP A 529 13.16 -36.62 -1.00
N ALA A 530 12.73 -35.63 -1.78
CA ALA A 530 12.18 -34.36 -1.29
C ALA A 530 10.95 -34.56 -0.40
N GLU A 531 10.79 -33.69 0.59
CA GLU A 531 9.57 -33.66 1.40
C GLU A 531 8.38 -33.16 0.57
N THR A 532 7.16 -33.41 1.05
CA THR A 532 5.93 -32.95 0.38
C THR A 532 5.01 -32.30 1.39
N VAL A 533 4.43 -31.17 1.01
CA VAL A 533 3.42 -30.45 1.81
C VAL A 533 2.06 -30.63 1.14
N THR A 534 1.03 -30.91 1.94
CA THR A 534 -0.37 -30.83 1.50
C THR A 534 -0.89 -29.44 1.82
N VAL A 535 -1.46 -28.77 0.82
CA VAL A 535 -1.87 -27.36 0.87
C VAL A 535 -3.36 -27.29 0.52
N ASP A 536 -4.14 -26.62 1.37
CA ASP A 536 -5.58 -26.37 1.17
C ASP A 536 -5.83 -25.27 0.11
N TYR A 537 -7.08 -24.92 -0.18
CA TYR A 537 -7.40 -23.81 -1.07
C TYR A 537 -6.86 -22.50 -0.48
N LEU A 538 -6.28 -21.64 -1.33
CA LEU A 538 -5.56 -20.40 -1.00
C LEU A 538 -4.39 -20.52 -0.01
N GLY A 539 -4.01 -21.74 0.40
CA GLY A 539 -2.79 -21.96 1.17
C GLY A 539 -1.53 -21.73 0.31
N GLU A 540 -0.45 -21.30 0.96
CA GLU A 540 0.85 -21.11 0.30
C GLU A 540 1.46 -22.46 -0.15
N MET A 541 1.88 -22.51 -1.41
CA MET A 541 2.57 -23.65 -2.01
C MET A 541 3.90 -23.28 -2.69
N GLY A 542 4.35 -22.03 -2.57
CA GLY A 542 5.63 -21.54 -3.08
C GLY A 542 5.82 -20.04 -2.81
N TYR A 543 7.05 -19.58 -2.92
CA TYR A 543 7.44 -18.17 -2.76
C TYR A 543 8.76 -17.87 -3.48
N TYR A 544 9.01 -16.59 -3.77
CA TYR A 544 10.26 -16.07 -4.30
C TYR A 544 10.59 -14.70 -3.68
N ALA A 545 11.77 -14.62 -3.07
CA ALA A 545 12.34 -13.42 -2.48
C ALA A 545 13.77 -13.23 -3.04
N PRO A 546 14.08 -12.12 -3.74
CA PRO A 546 15.46 -11.73 -4.05
C PRO A 546 16.27 -11.59 -2.74
N ALA A 547 17.52 -12.03 -2.69
CA ALA A 547 18.29 -11.96 -1.43
C ALA A 547 18.38 -10.54 -0.84
N GLU A 548 18.30 -9.52 -1.70
CA GLU A 548 18.25 -8.12 -1.33
C GLU A 548 17.11 -7.78 -0.36
N VAL A 549 15.95 -8.46 -0.44
CA VAL A 549 14.79 -8.22 0.48
C VAL A 549 14.99 -8.80 1.88
N THR A 550 16.07 -9.55 2.09
CA THR A 550 16.44 -10.18 3.37
C THR A 550 17.74 -9.61 3.97
N ASP A 551 18.34 -8.59 3.34
CA ASP A 551 19.59 -7.99 3.81
C ASP A 551 19.31 -6.74 4.68
N PRO A 552 19.53 -6.79 6.00
CA PRO A 552 19.32 -5.63 6.88
C PRO A 552 20.27 -4.46 6.56
N ALA A 553 21.33 -4.66 5.77
CA ALA A 553 22.15 -3.57 5.26
C ALA A 553 21.47 -2.74 4.15
N LEU A 554 20.32 -3.22 3.63
CA LEU A 554 19.50 -2.57 2.62
C LEU A 554 18.13 -2.11 3.15
N ALA A 555 17.89 -2.17 4.46
CA ALA A 555 16.72 -1.58 5.12
C ALA A 555 16.58 -0.06 4.87
N THR A 556 17.69 0.62 4.57
CA THR A 556 17.73 2.05 4.27
C THR A 556 18.72 2.37 3.16
N GLY A 557 18.46 3.43 2.38
CA GLY A 557 19.38 3.92 1.34
C GLY A 557 19.51 3.06 0.08
N ALA A 558 18.67 2.03 -0.05
CA ALA A 558 18.58 1.16 -1.23
C ALA A 558 17.41 1.52 -2.16
N GLY A 559 16.57 2.48 -1.76
CA GLY A 559 15.22 2.65 -2.30
C GLY A 559 14.30 1.51 -1.89
N ASP A 560 13.03 1.59 -2.30
CA ASP A 560 12.00 0.63 -1.88
C ASP A 560 12.28 -0.75 -2.52
N LEU A 561 12.50 -1.79 -1.71
CA LEU A 561 12.78 -3.17 -2.17
C LEU A 561 11.53 -4.05 -2.23
N THR A 562 10.41 -3.36 -2.38
CA THR A 562 9.02 -3.69 -2.61
C THR A 562 8.56 -4.35 -3.92
N MET A 563 7.66 -5.34 -3.93
CA MET A 563 6.92 -5.68 -5.15
C MET A 563 5.80 -4.65 -5.39
N HIS A 564 5.49 -4.35 -6.66
CA HIS A 564 4.23 -3.69 -7.04
C HIS A 564 3.45 -4.65 -7.96
N ASN A 565 3.26 -4.32 -9.24
CA ASN A 565 2.43 -5.11 -10.14
C ASN A 565 3.13 -6.37 -10.69
N LEU A 566 2.31 -7.34 -11.10
CA LEU A 566 2.72 -8.55 -11.81
C LEU A 566 1.73 -8.93 -12.92
N GLU A 567 2.22 -9.51 -14.02
CA GLU A 567 1.37 -10.06 -15.08
C GLU A 567 1.89 -11.41 -15.60
N ILE A 568 0.98 -12.35 -15.84
CA ILE A 568 1.27 -13.67 -16.39
C ILE A 568 1.71 -13.60 -17.84
N ASP A 569 2.74 -14.35 -18.19
CA ASP A 569 3.13 -14.56 -19.58
C ASP A 569 2.08 -15.42 -20.32
N PRO A 570 1.33 -14.87 -21.30
CA PRO A 570 0.32 -15.61 -22.05
C PRO A 570 0.92 -16.74 -22.92
N SER A 571 2.24 -16.76 -23.14
CA SER A 571 2.96 -17.85 -23.82
C SER A 571 3.39 -18.98 -22.87
N ASN A 572 3.46 -18.72 -21.57
CA ASN A 572 3.84 -19.69 -20.53
C ASN A 572 3.11 -19.36 -19.21
N PRO A 573 1.95 -19.98 -18.92
CA PRO A 573 1.13 -19.60 -17.75
C PRO A 573 1.79 -19.90 -16.40
N ASN A 574 2.92 -20.61 -16.36
CA ASN A 574 3.72 -20.78 -15.15
C ASN A 574 4.76 -19.66 -14.95
N ARG A 575 4.86 -18.68 -15.86
CA ARG A 575 5.79 -17.54 -15.78
C ARG A 575 5.02 -16.25 -15.52
N THR A 576 5.60 -15.39 -14.68
CA THR A 576 5.14 -14.03 -14.43
C THR A 576 6.25 -13.02 -14.64
N PHE A 577 5.88 -11.83 -15.09
CA PHE A 577 6.73 -10.64 -15.12
C PHE A 577 6.28 -9.69 -14.03
N ILE A 578 7.23 -9.10 -13.31
CA ILE A 578 6.98 -8.36 -12.08
C ILE A 578 7.73 -7.02 -12.16
N SER A 579 7.05 -5.93 -11.80
CA SER A 579 7.63 -4.63 -11.48
C SER A 579 7.90 -4.56 -9.97
N TRP A 580 9.14 -4.23 -9.60
CA TRP A 580 9.67 -4.37 -8.24
C TRP A 580 10.52 -3.15 -7.87
N TYR A 581 9.92 -1.96 -7.94
CA TYR A 581 10.52 -0.67 -7.56
C TYR A 581 12.03 -0.57 -7.79
N SER A 582 12.83 -0.54 -6.71
CA SER A 582 14.28 -0.33 -6.75
C SER A 582 15.09 -1.58 -7.06
N LEU A 583 14.45 -2.75 -7.01
CA LEU A 583 14.97 -3.98 -7.59
C LEU A 583 14.69 -4.10 -9.09
N GLY A 584 13.78 -3.31 -9.66
CA GLY A 584 13.55 -3.21 -11.09
C GLY A 584 12.57 -4.25 -11.65
N MET A 585 12.85 -4.83 -12.83
CA MET A 585 11.99 -5.87 -13.41
C MET A 585 12.46 -7.27 -13.02
N ARG A 586 11.52 -8.18 -12.73
CA ARG A 586 11.78 -9.61 -12.51
C ARG A 586 10.94 -10.49 -13.43
N ALA A 587 11.47 -11.66 -13.77
CA ALA A 587 10.72 -12.73 -14.42
C ALA A 587 10.91 -14.01 -13.60
N VAL A 588 9.82 -14.64 -13.19
CA VAL A 588 9.85 -15.80 -12.27
C VAL A 588 8.96 -16.92 -12.83
N GLU A 589 9.41 -18.17 -12.68
CA GLU A 589 8.73 -19.37 -13.15
C GLU A 589 8.40 -20.35 -12.01
N TRP A 590 7.17 -20.85 -11.97
CA TRP A 590 6.82 -22.01 -11.16
C TRP A 590 7.58 -23.26 -11.65
N ARG A 591 8.40 -23.82 -10.77
CA ARG A 591 9.19 -25.04 -10.93
C ARG A 591 9.07 -25.87 -9.66
N GLU A 592 8.09 -26.79 -9.63
CA GLU A 592 7.85 -27.66 -8.47
C GLU A 592 9.13 -28.41 -8.05
N GLY A 593 9.38 -28.44 -6.74
CA GLY A 593 10.59 -28.99 -6.11
C GLY A 593 11.76 -28.02 -6.06
N HIS A 594 11.72 -26.87 -6.76
CA HIS A 594 12.79 -25.88 -6.70
C HIS A 594 12.89 -25.29 -5.29
N LEU A 595 14.12 -25.14 -4.77
CA LEU A 595 14.36 -24.63 -3.42
C LEU A 595 15.73 -23.95 -3.32
N HIS A 596 15.75 -22.72 -2.84
CA HIS A 596 16.96 -22.02 -2.40
C HIS A 596 16.72 -21.38 -1.03
N ASP A 597 17.70 -21.54 -0.14
CA ASP A 597 17.77 -20.95 1.20
C ASP A 597 18.87 -19.87 1.28
N ASN A 598 19.33 -19.39 0.11
CA ASN A 598 20.48 -18.51 -0.08
C ASN A 598 21.79 -18.96 0.61
N SER A 599 21.89 -20.22 1.08
CA SER A 599 23.00 -20.69 1.93
C SER A 599 24.37 -20.74 1.23
N LYS A 600 24.42 -20.62 -0.09
CA LYS A 600 25.66 -20.54 -0.90
C LYS A 600 25.85 -19.14 -1.52
N GLY A 601 24.99 -18.17 -1.19
CA GLY A 601 24.98 -16.84 -1.78
C GLY A 601 24.43 -16.84 -3.21
N GLU A 602 23.41 -17.66 -3.49
CA GLU A 602 22.76 -17.73 -4.80
C GLU A 602 22.01 -16.45 -5.19
N GLY A 603 21.71 -15.57 -4.24
CA GLY A 603 21.01 -14.30 -4.46
C GLY A 603 19.48 -14.43 -4.44
N VAL A 604 18.96 -15.50 -3.84
CA VAL A 604 17.51 -15.79 -3.78
C VAL A 604 17.17 -16.71 -2.61
N VAL A 605 16.04 -16.44 -1.95
CA VAL A 605 15.31 -17.34 -1.06
C VAL A 605 14.00 -17.71 -1.76
N SER A 606 13.75 -18.99 -2.04
CA SER A 606 12.60 -19.38 -2.86
C SER A 606 12.19 -20.83 -2.67
N TRP A 607 10.89 -21.10 -2.75
CA TRP A 607 10.30 -22.43 -2.81
C TRP A 607 9.33 -22.55 -3.99
N ASN A 608 9.47 -23.59 -4.80
CA ASN A 608 8.68 -23.87 -6.02
C ASN A 608 8.68 -22.77 -7.10
N MET A 609 9.39 -21.66 -6.90
CA MET A 609 9.52 -20.54 -7.82
C MET A 609 11.00 -20.28 -8.16
N HIS A 610 11.32 -19.99 -9.41
CA HIS A 610 12.69 -19.78 -9.90
C HIS A 610 12.80 -18.52 -10.75
N GLU A 611 13.76 -17.66 -10.45
CA GLU A 611 14.03 -16.45 -11.24
C GLU A 611 14.68 -16.79 -12.59
N VAL A 612 14.07 -16.33 -13.67
CA VAL A 612 14.51 -16.54 -15.07
C VAL A 612 14.82 -15.23 -15.81
N GLY A 613 14.76 -14.10 -15.12
CA GLY A 613 15.18 -12.80 -15.65
C GLY A 613 15.18 -11.72 -14.56
N ARG A 614 16.14 -10.81 -14.64
CA ARG A 614 16.19 -9.60 -13.83
C ARG A 614 16.77 -8.43 -14.62
N PHE A 615 16.26 -7.22 -14.37
CA PHE A 615 16.77 -5.99 -14.94
C PHE A 615 16.72 -4.84 -13.93
N ILE A 616 17.86 -4.19 -13.73
CA ILE A 616 18.01 -2.86 -13.12
C ILE A 616 18.77 -1.99 -14.15
N ALA A 617 18.34 -0.75 -14.37
CA ALA A 617 19.05 0.11 -15.32
C ALA A 617 20.43 0.54 -14.76
N GLY A 618 21.50 0.19 -15.47
CA GLY A 618 22.87 0.57 -15.10
C GLY A 618 23.29 1.97 -15.56
N ASP A 619 24.53 2.34 -15.22
CA ASP A 619 25.19 3.61 -15.58
C ASP A 619 25.11 3.95 -17.08
N GLU A 620 24.98 2.94 -17.96
CA GLU A 620 24.81 3.13 -19.40
C GLU A 620 23.54 3.92 -19.78
N TYR A 621 22.57 4.04 -18.88
CA TYR A 621 21.35 4.83 -19.04
C TYR A 621 21.44 6.25 -18.46
N GLY A 622 22.58 6.63 -17.85
CA GLY A 622 22.87 8.01 -17.44
C GLY A 622 21.97 8.52 -16.32
N ASP A 623 21.24 9.62 -16.55
CA ASP A 623 20.26 10.18 -15.60
C ASP A 623 19.04 9.25 -15.37
N ALA A 624 19.03 8.09 -16.00
CA ALA A 624 18.06 7.00 -15.85
C ALA A 624 18.72 5.68 -15.39
N ALA A 625 19.85 5.77 -14.67
CA ALA A 625 20.43 4.66 -13.92
C ALA A 625 19.73 4.50 -12.56
N GLY A 626 19.79 3.29 -11.99
CA GLY A 626 18.88 2.87 -10.92
C GLY A 626 17.53 2.44 -11.49
N SER A 627 16.57 2.12 -10.64
CA SER A 627 15.24 1.70 -11.09
C SER A 627 14.20 2.09 -10.05
N ASN A 628 12.98 2.32 -10.48
CA ASN A 628 11.82 2.52 -9.63
C ASN A 628 10.57 2.08 -10.43
N PHE A 629 10.45 0.79 -10.74
CA PHE A 629 9.39 0.24 -11.59
C PHE A 629 8.09 0.00 -10.82
N TRP A 630 7.02 0.63 -11.28
CA TRP A 630 5.66 0.57 -10.72
C TRP A 630 4.77 -0.41 -11.48
N GLY A 631 4.58 -0.14 -12.77
CA GLY A 631 3.68 -0.92 -13.62
C GLY A 631 4.43 -1.92 -14.50
N VAL A 632 3.77 -3.05 -14.78
CA VAL A 632 4.17 -4.06 -15.76
C VAL A 632 2.96 -4.44 -16.59
N HIS A 633 3.13 -4.59 -17.91
CA HIS A 633 2.06 -5.07 -18.80
C HIS A 633 2.60 -5.91 -19.95
N VAL A 634 1.96 -7.03 -20.31
CA VAL A 634 2.38 -7.87 -21.45
C VAL A 634 1.57 -7.55 -22.72
N THR A 635 2.26 -7.35 -23.83
CA THR A 635 1.62 -6.99 -25.11
C THR A 635 2.21 -7.72 -26.30
N GLU A 636 1.49 -7.72 -27.42
CA GLU A 636 1.94 -8.29 -28.69
C GLU A 636 1.96 -7.19 -29.77
N VAL A 637 3.06 -7.08 -30.51
CA VAL A 637 3.19 -6.20 -31.67
C VAL A 637 3.70 -7.02 -32.86
N ASP A 638 2.93 -7.03 -33.95
CA ASP A 638 3.21 -7.79 -35.19
C ASP A 638 3.50 -9.30 -34.99
N GLY A 639 2.99 -9.90 -33.91
CA GLY A 639 3.16 -11.32 -33.57
C GLY A 639 4.34 -11.64 -32.65
N GLU A 640 5.06 -10.62 -32.17
CA GLU A 640 6.15 -10.75 -31.18
C GLU A 640 5.67 -10.20 -29.83
N GLN A 641 6.02 -10.91 -28.74
CA GLN A 641 5.69 -10.51 -27.37
C GLN A 641 6.69 -9.46 -26.85
N TYR A 642 6.16 -8.44 -26.19
CA TYR A 642 6.91 -7.42 -25.46
C TYR A 642 6.37 -7.27 -24.04
N ILE A 643 7.26 -6.97 -23.11
CA ILE A 643 6.92 -6.63 -21.73
C ILE A 643 7.13 -5.13 -21.61
N LEU A 644 6.09 -4.42 -21.21
CA LEU A 644 6.16 -3.00 -20.90
C LEU A 644 6.43 -2.86 -19.40
N GLY A 645 7.27 -1.89 -19.03
CA GLY A 645 7.44 -1.48 -17.64
C GLY A 645 7.38 0.03 -17.54
N THR A 646 6.72 0.55 -16.52
CA THR A 646 6.79 1.98 -16.18
C THR A 646 7.72 2.18 -15.01
N ASP A 647 8.79 2.94 -15.24
CA ASP A 647 9.67 3.45 -14.21
C ASP A 647 9.17 4.83 -13.78
N ARG A 648 8.88 5.01 -12.48
CA ARG A 648 8.31 6.24 -11.90
C ARG A 648 9.08 7.49 -12.29
N ASN A 649 10.39 7.38 -12.44
CA ASN A 649 11.30 8.50 -12.66
C ASN A 649 11.45 8.81 -14.16
N THR A 650 11.39 7.78 -15.02
CA THR A 650 11.90 7.86 -16.40
C THR A 650 10.91 7.43 -17.48
N GLY A 651 9.71 6.98 -17.11
CA GLY A 651 8.60 6.72 -18.02
C GLY A 651 8.56 5.29 -18.57
N LEU A 652 8.20 5.17 -19.85
CA LEU A 652 7.97 3.89 -20.51
C LEU A 652 9.28 3.20 -20.89
N TRP A 653 9.41 1.94 -20.51
CA TRP A 653 10.41 1.00 -20.99
C TRP A 653 9.72 -0.16 -21.73
N ILE A 654 10.33 -0.62 -22.81
CA ILE A 654 9.85 -1.74 -23.61
C ILE A 654 10.95 -2.79 -23.65
N PHE A 655 10.65 -3.98 -23.15
CA PHE A 655 11.54 -5.12 -23.09
C PHE A 655 11.06 -6.24 -24.02
N GLN A 656 11.99 -7.05 -24.50
CA GLN A 656 11.71 -8.40 -24.99
C GLN A 656 12.35 -9.37 -24.00
N TRP A 657 11.61 -10.38 -23.54
CA TRP A 657 12.16 -11.43 -22.69
C TRP A 657 12.63 -12.61 -23.55
N THR A 658 13.83 -13.12 -23.25
CA THR A 658 14.42 -14.28 -23.90
C THR A 658 15.20 -15.12 -22.90
N CYS A 659 14.99 -16.44 -22.96
CA CYS A 659 15.75 -17.43 -22.18
C CYS A 659 17.22 -17.48 -22.66
N GLU A 660 18.11 -16.71 -22.02
CA GLU A 660 19.56 -16.71 -22.30
C GLU A 660 20.36 -17.45 -21.23
N ASP A 661 21.17 -18.43 -21.64
CA ASP A 661 22.17 -19.04 -20.75
C ASP A 661 23.30 -18.04 -20.45
N ALA A 662 23.16 -17.30 -19.36
CA ALA A 662 24.26 -16.55 -18.75
C ALA A 662 25.39 -17.53 -18.43
N THR A 663 26.52 -17.44 -19.15
CA THR A 663 27.48 -18.56 -19.30
C THR A 663 28.24 -18.98 -18.03
N ASP A 664 28.03 -18.30 -16.91
CA ASP A 664 28.67 -18.60 -15.61
C ASP A 664 27.67 -18.78 -14.45
N VAL A 665 26.34 -18.66 -14.63
CA VAL A 665 25.35 -18.86 -13.53
C VAL A 665 24.02 -19.49 -14.01
N LEU A 666 23.46 -20.41 -13.21
CA LEU A 666 22.25 -21.20 -13.52
C LEU A 666 20.94 -20.39 -13.35
N TYR A 667 20.52 -19.61 -14.34
CA TYR A 667 19.25 -18.85 -14.24
C TYR A 667 18.18 -19.14 -15.30
N CYS A 668 18.56 -19.53 -16.52
CA CYS A 668 17.56 -19.83 -17.56
C CYS A 668 17.27 -21.33 -17.68
N ASN A 669 18.27 -22.13 -18.10
CA ASN A 669 18.17 -23.59 -18.19
C ASN A 669 18.76 -24.34 -16.98
N GLY A 670 18.81 -23.68 -15.80
CA GLY A 670 19.26 -24.32 -14.55
C GLY A 670 18.47 -25.62 -14.29
N PRO A 671 19.12 -26.80 -14.23
CA PRO A 671 18.40 -28.06 -14.13
C PRO A 671 17.68 -28.20 -12.78
N VAL A 672 16.53 -28.86 -12.79
CA VAL A 672 15.76 -29.24 -11.58
C VAL A 672 16.41 -30.41 -10.84
N THR A 673 17.75 -30.45 -10.79
CA THR A 673 18.54 -31.53 -10.16
C THR A 673 19.47 -30.94 -9.10
N PRO A 674 19.57 -31.59 -7.92
CA PRO A 674 20.23 -31.05 -6.72
C PRO A 674 21.76 -30.90 -6.83
#